data_AF-A0A0D3IXT1-F1
#
_entry.id   AF-A0A0D3IXT1-F1
#
_cell.length_a   1.000
_cell.length_b   1.000
_cell.length_c   1.000
_cell.angle_alpha   90.00
_cell.angle_beta   90.00
_cell.angle_gamma   90.00
#
_symmetry.space_group_name_H-M   'P 1'
#
loop_
_entity.id
_entity.type
_entity.pdbx_description
1 polymer ?
#
loop_
_entity_poly.entity_id
_entity_poly.type
_entity_poly.pdbx_seq_one_letter_code
_entity_poly.pdbx_strand_id
1 'polypeptide(L)'
;MSYDSGREEDDIEAQAPPPTTSPAPRPRGGRCRQCLGWGVGKLMWLLVLLSLGLNLAQLLTWNELETHKEWLVHQRRGGARLRQPPPPPQQQRTGGQPQGRQAAPASTGVTWPKPQSTQPPNQPPPPQQARQRAASTVVSLGAPDASAAAEGPAAASEALLARRREAVGEVHPRLRLALTLPWVGSTFPSWFPYFLASTNRSSYLVDWLIFHEEARLPPAGEVPPNVLFFDLGRGGLGSLFGLKLASALGATNKLTRYMNLFRAAFRDFAYIITEYKPTHGTVFADYLAGYSHWSYTDSDVLVGDLPLHLSLEELTEYDVVTYHFGDAFRLYLRGQFSLHRNTPRLARLWTACHHLGARQLSIRWSRDGVCGDARRDCSTGAGLLDELEAKHMLVKRLAAEGKHGRTRFLSAEGCYSHAVASASGIRLKFAAKAFADWSDDREFYLVDGAVRRCPQPTQTWLPPGEAPPLDLSNPWADEVGEAACEPLAPAAAPLSDALPALQRTQGAPVALAIHANCSRWIEERYRLCANMSEDEAAVGYEVTLRDGAWSARRVVAAAPRGGPAGYLEAAFLHLQRWKAQLGRLRYGDAALPRIRGRRLFKLSLRGFEPIDVEYDRARGASLVTYRPYRPEPASADAAPLLHRDVAELTDEEWRALEERRRTARTPPR
;
A
#
# COMPACT_ATOMS: atom_id res chain seq x y z
N MET A 1 -8.13 50.92 -32.61
CA MET A 1 -7.04 50.58 -33.55
C MET A 1 -7.29 49.13 -33.99
N SER A 2 -8.20 48.79 -34.91
CA SER A 2 -8.42 49.25 -36.29
C SER A 2 -7.19 49.00 -37.17
N TYR A 3 -7.22 48.29 -38.30
CA TYR A 3 -8.32 47.84 -39.21
C TYR A 3 -8.26 46.28 -39.39
N ASP A 4 -9.36 45.52 -39.44
CA ASP A 4 -10.35 45.31 -40.55
C ASP A 4 -9.82 44.31 -41.62
N SER A 5 -10.54 43.41 -42.31
CA SER A 5 -11.99 43.14 -42.57
C SER A 5 -12.14 41.64 -42.94
N GLY A 6 -13.28 40.92 -42.89
CA GLY A 6 -14.65 41.20 -42.47
C GLY A 6 -15.66 40.23 -43.15
N ARG A 7 -16.78 39.91 -42.47
CA ARG A 7 -18.12 39.50 -43.02
C ARG A 7 -18.25 38.14 -43.75
N GLU A 8 -19.41 37.47 -43.80
CA GLU A 8 -20.80 37.62 -43.26
C GLU A 8 -21.43 36.19 -43.15
N GLU A 9 -22.28 35.86 -42.16
CA GLU A 9 -23.77 35.76 -42.22
C GLU A 9 -24.32 34.82 -43.33
N ASP A 10 -25.38 34.00 -43.19
CA ASP A 10 -26.22 33.53 -42.06
C ASP A 10 -27.13 32.35 -42.54
N ASP A 11 -27.91 31.72 -41.63
CA ASP A 11 -29.25 31.10 -41.90
C ASP A 11 -29.39 29.81 -42.79
N ILE A 12 -30.44 28.97 -42.78
CA ILE A 12 -31.59 28.63 -41.88
C ILE A 12 -32.16 27.23 -42.29
N GLU A 13 -32.93 26.54 -41.41
CA GLU A 13 -33.84 25.37 -41.63
C GLU A 13 -33.34 24.10 -42.39
N ALA A 14 -33.41 22.87 -41.86
CA ALA A 14 -34.55 22.05 -41.38
C ALA A 14 -35.42 21.38 -42.49
N GLN A 15 -35.29 20.06 -42.67
CA GLN A 15 -36.37 19.08 -42.92
C GLN A 15 -35.84 17.64 -43.02
N ALA A 16 -36.73 16.64 -42.84
CA ALA A 16 -36.41 15.20 -42.81
C ALA A 16 -37.31 14.40 -43.80
N PRO A 17 -37.34 13.05 -43.76
CA PRO A 17 -36.75 12.08 -44.70
C PRO A 17 -37.84 11.48 -45.66
N PRO A 18 -37.82 10.23 -46.21
CA PRO A 18 -36.79 9.21 -46.52
C PRO A 18 -36.83 8.89 -48.07
N PRO A 19 -36.76 7.65 -48.66
CA PRO A 19 -36.20 6.34 -48.27
C PRO A 19 -35.35 5.56 -49.34
N THR A 20 -34.68 4.49 -48.90
CA THR A 20 -34.42 3.17 -49.56
C THR A 20 -33.59 2.98 -50.86
N THR A 21 -32.77 1.90 -50.78
CA THR A 21 -32.34 0.91 -51.81
C THR A 21 -31.09 1.12 -52.72
N SER A 22 -30.27 0.05 -52.72
CA SER A 22 -29.05 -0.35 -53.46
C SER A 22 -29.17 -0.33 -55.01
N PRO A 23 -28.11 -0.56 -55.84
CA PRO A 23 -26.82 -1.23 -55.53
C PRO A 23 -25.51 -0.62 -56.14
N ALA A 24 -24.39 -1.33 -55.91
CA ALA A 24 -23.00 -0.95 -56.20
C ALA A 24 -22.61 -0.92 -57.70
N PRO A 25 -21.41 -0.38 -58.02
CA PRO A 25 -20.34 -1.28 -58.48
C PRO A 25 -18.92 -0.96 -57.94
N ARG A 26 -18.00 -1.94 -58.11
CA ARG A 26 -16.56 -1.86 -57.77
C ARG A 26 -15.76 -1.01 -58.78
N PRO A 27 -14.54 -0.60 -58.40
CA PRO A 27 -13.41 -0.92 -59.29
C PRO A 27 -12.19 -1.60 -58.61
N ARG A 28 -11.33 -2.11 -59.50
CA ARG A 28 -9.99 -2.70 -59.28
C ARG A 28 -9.04 -1.65 -58.68
N GLY A 29 -7.92 -1.96 -58.00
CA GLY A 29 -7.23 -3.24 -57.82
C GLY A 29 -5.70 -3.04 -57.93
N GLY A 30 -5.05 -2.61 -56.84
CA GLY A 30 -3.59 -2.47 -56.71
C GLY A 30 -3.05 -3.37 -55.61
N ARG A 31 -1.92 -4.04 -55.83
CA ARG A 31 -1.42 -5.12 -54.95
C ARG A 31 -0.55 -4.55 -53.82
N CYS A 32 -0.92 -4.78 -52.57
CA CYS A 32 -0.02 -4.62 -51.42
C CYS A 32 0.56 -5.98 -51.00
N ARG A 33 1.89 -6.07 -50.85
CA ARG A 33 2.58 -7.26 -50.31
C ARG A 33 2.76 -7.12 -48.80
N GLN A 34 1.69 -7.29 -48.02
CA GLN A 34 1.77 -7.49 -46.55
C GLN A 34 0.39 -7.91 -46.03
N CYS A 35 0.12 -9.23 -46.03
CA CYS A 35 -1.02 -9.87 -45.33
C CYS A 35 -0.91 -11.41 -45.46
N LEU A 36 0.20 -12.00 -45.02
CA LEU A 36 0.39 -13.47 -44.97
C LEU A 36 1.46 -13.84 -43.94
N GLY A 37 1.09 -13.66 -42.68
CA GLY A 37 1.77 -14.12 -41.47
C GLY A 37 0.71 -14.25 -40.37
N TRP A 38 1.01 -14.91 -39.25
CA TRP A 38 0.07 -15.15 -38.12
C TRP A 38 -1.03 -16.21 -38.31
N GLY A 39 -1.13 -16.88 -39.47
CA GLY A 39 -2.05 -18.04 -39.65
C GLY A 39 -1.46 -19.42 -39.33
N VAL A 40 -0.15 -19.63 -39.56
CA VAL A 40 0.43 -20.98 -39.67
C VAL A 40 0.82 -21.61 -38.32
N GLY A 41 1.24 -20.80 -37.34
CA GLY A 41 1.76 -21.31 -36.05
C GLY A 41 0.73 -22.04 -35.19
N LYS A 42 -0.53 -21.57 -35.18
CA LYS A 42 -1.63 -22.21 -34.41
C LYS A 42 -2.12 -23.51 -35.05
N LEU A 43 -2.03 -23.63 -36.38
CA LEU A 43 -2.45 -24.84 -37.11
C LEU A 43 -1.45 -25.99 -36.93
N MET A 44 -0.14 -25.71 -36.89
CA MET A 44 0.87 -26.73 -36.54
C MET A 44 0.68 -27.27 -35.12
N TRP A 45 0.41 -26.41 -34.13
CA TRP A 45 0.19 -26.85 -32.76
C TRP A 45 -1.03 -27.78 -32.62
N LEU A 46 -2.11 -27.50 -33.34
CA LEU A 46 -3.29 -28.39 -33.36
C LEU A 46 -2.96 -29.77 -33.96
N LEU A 47 -2.19 -29.81 -35.05
CA LEU A 47 -1.79 -31.07 -35.70
C LEU A 47 -0.82 -31.90 -34.84
N VAL A 48 0.09 -31.26 -34.10
CA VAL A 48 0.99 -31.94 -33.15
C VAL A 48 0.20 -32.53 -31.99
N LEU A 49 -0.78 -31.81 -31.43
CA LEU A 49 -1.64 -32.31 -30.35
C LEU A 49 -2.53 -33.48 -30.79
N LEU A 50 -3.06 -33.44 -32.02
CA LEU A 50 -3.84 -34.54 -32.60
C LEU A 50 -2.99 -35.79 -32.89
N SER A 51 -1.72 -35.63 -33.27
CA SER A 51 -0.81 -36.78 -33.49
C SER A 51 -0.37 -37.50 -32.21
N LEU A 52 -0.56 -36.87 -31.05
CA LEU A 52 -0.23 -37.44 -29.73
C LEU A 52 -1.41 -38.16 -29.04
N GLY A 53 -2.57 -38.27 -29.70
CA GLY A 53 -3.68 -39.11 -29.24
C GLY A 53 -4.41 -38.61 -27.98
N LEU A 54 -4.19 -37.36 -27.55
CA LEU A 54 -4.83 -36.76 -26.39
C LEU A 54 -6.27 -36.37 -26.72
N ASN A 55 -7.23 -36.94 -25.99
CA ASN A 55 -8.65 -36.72 -26.24
C ASN A 55 -9.17 -35.47 -25.50
N LEU A 56 -10.22 -34.82 -26.01
CA LEU A 56 -10.61 -33.44 -25.62
C LEU A 56 -10.87 -33.26 -24.10
N ALA A 57 -11.26 -34.32 -23.40
CA ALA A 57 -11.47 -34.34 -21.95
C ALA A 57 -10.18 -34.09 -21.13
N GLN A 58 -8.99 -34.38 -21.67
CA GLN A 58 -7.70 -34.13 -21.00
C GLN A 58 -7.16 -32.71 -21.22
N LEU A 59 -7.70 -31.96 -22.18
CA LEU A 59 -7.37 -30.53 -22.36
C LEU A 59 -8.15 -29.64 -21.38
N LEU A 60 -9.34 -30.06 -20.96
CA LEU A 60 -10.17 -29.33 -19.98
C LEU A 60 -9.59 -29.37 -18.56
N THR A 61 -8.89 -30.45 -18.17
CA THR A 61 -8.17 -30.52 -16.89
C THR A 61 -6.85 -29.75 -16.88
N TRP A 62 -6.30 -29.38 -18.05
CA TRP A 62 -5.09 -28.56 -18.13
C TRP A 62 -5.36 -27.09 -17.78
N ASN A 63 -6.59 -26.60 -18.05
CA ASN A 63 -7.01 -25.23 -17.74
C ASN A 63 -7.20 -24.96 -16.22
N GLU A 64 -7.17 -26.01 -15.38
CA GLU A 64 -7.16 -25.88 -13.91
C GLU A 64 -5.75 -25.84 -13.29
N LEU A 65 -4.70 -26.03 -14.09
CA LEU A 65 -3.29 -26.04 -13.62
C LEU A 65 -2.55 -24.70 -13.79
N GLU A 66 -3.07 -23.74 -14.56
CA GLU A 66 -2.47 -22.39 -14.66
C GLU A 66 -2.64 -21.53 -13.39
N THR A 67 -3.41 -21.97 -12.40
CA THR A 67 -3.53 -21.32 -11.08
C THR A 67 -2.43 -21.66 -10.07
N HIS A 68 -1.36 -22.39 -10.46
CA HIS A 68 -0.27 -22.81 -9.55
C HIS A 68 1.14 -22.34 -9.98
N LYS A 69 1.37 -21.02 -10.03
CA LYS A 69 2.70 -20.43 -10.34
C LYS A 69 3.70 -20.28 -9.17
N GLU A 70 3.46 -20.90 -8.01
CA GLU A 70 4.39 -20.85 -6.85
C GLU A 70 5.10 -22.19 -6.50
N TRP A 71 4.99 -23.25 -7.33
CA TRP A 71 5.60 -24.56 -7.01
C TRP A 71 6.76 -25.01 -7.92
N LEU A 72 6.98 -24.36 -9.08
CA LEU A 72 7.94 -24.80 -10.10
C LEU A 72 9.33 -24.12 -10.08
N VAL A 73 9.76 -23.62 -8.91
CA VAL A 73 11.14 -23.07 -8.73
C VAL A 73 12.13 -24.13 -8.20
N HIS A 74 11.65 -25.27 -7.68
CA HIS A 74 12.51 -26.19 -6.91
C HIS A 74 13.13 -27.39 -7.66
N GLN A 75 12.95 -27.53 -8.98
CA GLN A 75 13.53 -28.65 -9.77
C GLN A 75 14.42 -28.21 -10.97
N ARG A 76 15.24 -27.17 -10.78
CA ARG A 76 16.44 -26.94 -11.61
C ARG A 76 17.72 -26.84 -10.77
N ARG A 77 17.97 -27.86 -9.94
CA ARG A 77 19.26 -28.05 -9.24
C ARG A 77 19.66 -29.53 -9.23
N GLY A 78 20.76 -29.85 -9.91
CA GLY A 78 21.57 -31.06 -9.69
C GLY A 78 21.00 -32.38 -10.24
N GLY A 79 21.57 -32.86 -11.34
CA GLY A 79 21.51 -34.29 -11.65
C GLY A 79 22.43 -35.06 -10.70
N ALA A 80 21.89 -35.99 -9.91
CA ALA A 80 22.64 -36.94 -9.08
C ALA A 80 22.03 -38.34 -9.21
N ARG A 81 22.87 -39.37 -9.20
CA ARG A 81 22.50 -40.74 -9.61
C ARG A 81 21.55 -41.41 -8.61
N LEU A 82 20.55 -42.12 -9.13
CA LEU A 82 19.71 -43.04 -8.38
C LEU A 82 20.56 -44.11 -7.66
N ARG A 83 20.32 -44.29 -6.35
CA ARG A 83 20.62 -45.51 -5.60
C ARG A 83 19.35 -45.95 -4.87
N GLN A 84 19.10 -47.26 -4.86
CA GLN A 84 17.87 -47.85 -4.34
C GLN A 84 17.80 -47.80 -2.80
N PRO A 85 16.60 -47.71 -2.20
CA PRO A 85 16.40 -47.87 -0.76
C PRO A 85 16.39 -49.36 -0.34
N PRO A 86 16.77 -49.68 0.92
CA PRO A 86 16.68 -51.04 1.47
C PRO A 86 15.23 -51.43 1.86
N PRO A 87 14.92 -52.73 1.97
CA PRO A 87 13.57 -53.23 2.26
C PRO A 87 13.17 -53.07 3.75
N PRO A 88 11.86 -53.08 4.07
CA PRO A 88 11.35 -52.89 5.42
C PRO A 88 11.47 -54.15 6.31
N PRO A 89 11.57 -54.01 7.64
CA PRO A 89 11.66 -55.13 8.57
C PRO A 89 10.32 -55.86 8.75
N GLN A 90 10.40 -57.19 8.93
CA GLN A 90 9.26 -58.08 9.11
C GLN A 90 8.68 -58.02 10.53
N GLN A 91 7.35 -58.20 10.64
CA GLN A 91 6.71 -58.56 11.90
C GLN A 91 6.91 -60.05 12.19
N GLN A 92 7.25 -60.40 13.43
CA GLN A 92 6.94 -61.71 14.02
C GLN A 92 6.11 -61.53 15.29
N ARG A 93 5.09 -62.38 15.44
CA ARG A 93 4.21 -62.45 16.61
C ARG A 93 4.73 -63.48 17.60
N THR A 94 4.80 -63.10 18.87
CA THR A 94 4.40 -63.89 20.05
C THR A 94 3.91 -62.87 21.10
N GLY A 95 2.97 -63.13 22.01
CA GLY A 95 2.28 -64.36 22.37
C GLY A 95 2.31 -64.51 23.90
N GLY A 96 1.26 -64.09 24.62
CA GLY A 96 1.20 -64.19 26.09
C GLY A 96 0.15 -63.26 26.71
N GLN A 97 -0.60 -63.75 27.71
CA GLN A 97 -1.75 -63.07 28.33
C GLN A 97 -1.55 -62.97 29.88
N PRO A 98 -2.54 -62.65 30.74
CA PRO A 98 -2.52 -61.42 31.54
C PRO A 98 -2.37 -61.64 33.07
N GLN A 99 -2.10 -60.56 33.83
CA GLN A 99 -2.39 -60.47 35.27
C GLN A 99 -2.20 -59.04 35.83
N GLY A 100 -2.85 -58.73 36.96
CA GLY A 100 -2.47 -57.61 37.85
C GLY A 100 -3.53 -56.52 38.09
N ARG A 101 -3.92 -56.32 39.36
CA ARG A 101 -4.77 -55.21 39.88
C ARG A 101 -3.92 -54.23 40.70
N GLN A 102 -4.56 -53.16 41.22
CA GLN A 102 -4.13 -52.27 42.34
C GLN A 102 -3.09 -51.19 41.96
N ALA A 103 -2.96 -50.05 42.66
CA ALA A 103 -3.87 -49.24 43.51
C ALA A 103 -3.22 -47.85 43.73
N ALA A 104 -3.94 -46.90 44.34
CA ALA A 104 -3.40 -45.63 44.87
C ALA A 104 -3.20 -45.74 46.41
N PRO A 105 -2.98 -44.67 47.21
CA PRO A 105 -2.11 -43.46 47.13
C PRO A 105 -1.24 -43.22 48.41
N ALA A 106 -0.40 -42.17 48.46
CA ALA A 106 0.09 -41.45 49.68
C ALA A 106 0.88 -40.18 49.24
N SER A 107 0.55 -38.93 49.59
CA SER A 107 0.70 -38.18 50.88
C SER A 107 2.17 -37.95 51.31
N THR A 108 2.67 -36.71 51.31
CA THR A 108 2.74 -35.72 52.43
C THR A 108 3.62 -34.52 51.95
N GLY A 109 3.61 -33.29 52.46
CA GLY A 109 2.76 -32.54 53.42
C GLY A 109 3.48 -31.24 53.91
N VAL A 110 2.71 -30.20 54.35
CA VAL A 110 3.10 -29.20 55.41
C VAL A 110 4.18 -28.12 55.07
N THR A 111 4.14 -26.80 55.38
CA THR A 111 3.14 -25.76 55.77
C THR A 111 3.74 -24.33 55.64
N TRP A 112 2.90 -23.27 55.67
CA TRP A 112 3.28 -21.82 55.82
C TRP A 112 3.26 -21.33 57.28
N PRO A 113 3.83 -20.14 57.62
CA PRO A 113 3.00 -18.93 57.84
C PRO A 113 3.62 -17.55 57.44
N LYS A 114 2.89 -16.45 57.72
CA LYS A 114 3.11 -14.99 57.43
C LYS A 114 3.40 -14.19 58.76
N PRO A 115 3.24 -12.83 58.88
CA PRO A 115 3.84 -11.62 58.23
C PRO A 115 4.36 -10.55 59.26
N GLN A 116 4.50 -9.26 58.84
CA GLN A 116 4.71 -7.97 59.59
C GLN A 116 6.17 -7.48 59.71
N SER A 117 6.57 -6.19 59.85
CA SER A 117 6.05 -4.81 59.60
C SER A 117 6.78 -3.83 60.56
N THR A 118 7.47 -2.75 60.10
CA THR A 118 7.68 -1.42 60.80
C THR A 118 8.64 -0.45 60.06
N GLN A 119 8.63 0.86 60.38
CA GLN A 119 9.45 1.96 59.79
C GLN A 119 10.39 2.67 60.84
N PRO A 120 10.71 4.00 60.80
CA PRO A 120 12.01 4.63 60.43
C PRO A 120 12.61 5.45 61.63
N PRO A 121 13.38 6.60 61.52
CA PRO A 121 14.14 7.26 60.43
C PRO A 121 15.59 7.72 60.82
N ASN A 122 16.31 8.48 59.96
CA ASN A 122 17.16 9.63 60.38
C ASN A 122 17.72 10.52 59.22
N GLN A 123 18.27 11.70 59.56
CA GLN A 123 18.57 12.86 58.69
C GLN A 123 20.11 13.19 58.52
N PRO A 124 20.55 14.24 57.76
CA PRO A 124 21.86 14.29 57.07
C PRO A 124 22.93 15.25 57.64
N PRO A 125 24.14 15.32 57.03
CA PRO A 125 25.12 16.42 57.22
C PRO A 125 25.23 17.41 56.01
N PRO A 126 25.92 18.57 56.16
CA PRO A 126 25.64 19.81 55.38
C PRO A 126 26.86 20.30 54.51
N PRO A 127 26.92 21.54 53.96
CA PRO A 127 27.59 21.83 52.69
C PRO A 127 28.99 22.49 52.78
N GLN A 128 29.72 22.51 51.66
CA GLN A 128 30.85 23.43 51.44
C GLN A 128 30.74 24.17 50.09
N GLN A 129 31.18 25.43 50.10
CA GLN A 129 30.97 26.41 49.04
C GLN A 129 32.20 26.60 48.11
N ALA A 130 31.89 27.13 46.92
CA ALA A 130 32.72 28.04 46.13
C ALA A 130 34.03 27.53 45.49
N ARG A 131 34.01 27.51 44.15
CA ARG A 131 34.86 28.41 43.35
C ARG A 131 34.25 28.66 41.97
N GLN A 132 33.92 29.91 41.67
CA GLN A 132 33.53 30.36 40.33
C GLN A 132 34.79 30.56 39.47
N ARG A 133 34.74 30.19 38.18
CA ARG A 133 35.34 30.99 37.09
C ARG A 133 34.95 30.50 35.68
N ALA A 134 34.83 31.48 34.78
CA ALA A 134 34.90 31.40 33.32
C ALA A 134 33.81 30.60 32.56
N ALA A 135 32.95 31.36 31.90
CA ALA A 135 31.90 30.90 31.00
C ALA A 135 32.42 30.16 29.75
N SER A 136 31.68 29.14 29.33
CA SER A 136 31.48 28.78 27.92
C SER A 136 30.01 28.38 27.74
N THR A 137 29.35 28.92 26.71
CA THR A 137 27.91 28.78 26.52
C THR A 137 27.55 27.43 25.93
N VAL A 138 27.45 26.41 26.79
CA VAL A 138 26.85 25.11 26.45
C VAL A 138 25.35 25.20 26.72
N VAL A 139 24.54 25.12 25.66
CA VAL A 139 23.09 24.91 25.81
C VAL A 139 22.88 23.50 26.35
N SER A 140 22.69 23.40 27.65
CA SER A 140 22.37 22.14 28.31
C SER A 140 20.97 21.70 27.91
N LEU A 141 20.87 20.52 27.28
CA LEU A 141 19.59 19.82 27.13
C LEU A 141 19.10 19.45 28.53
N GLY A 142 18.07 20.15 29.01
CA GLY A 142 17.41 19.83 30.26
C GLY A 142 16.89 18.40 30.25
N ALA A 143 16.97 17.72 31.40
CA ALA A 143 16.29 16.44 31.60
C ALA A 143 14.77 16.62 31.34
N PRO A 144 14.08 15.61 30.80
CA PRO A 144 12.66 15.75 30.46
C PRO A 144 11.83 15.99 31.72
N ASP A 145 11.03 17.06 31.68
CA ASP A 145 10.14 17.46 32.78
C ASP A 145 9.10 16.36 33.06
N ALA A 146 9.04 15.90 34.31
CA ALA A 146 8.13 14.84 34.74
C ALA A 146 6.65 15.28 34.80
N SER A 147 6.35 16.54 34.45
CA SER A 147 4.99 17.11 34.39
C SER A 147 4.23 16.77 33.11
N ALA A 148 4.92 16.37 32.03
CA ALA A 148 4.28 16.03 30.74
C ALA A 148 3.47 14.71 30.74
N ALA A 149 3.50 13.94 31.84
CA ALA A 149 2.86 12.63 31.94
C ALA A 149 1.35 12.66 32.29
N ALA A 150 0.74 13.85 32.39
CA ALA A 150 -0.64 14.04 32.87
C ALA A 150 -1.63 14.57 31.82
N GLU A 151 -1.20 14.84 30.59
CA GLU A 151 -2.11 15.27 29.51
C GLU A 151 -2.80 14.06 28.86
N GLY A 152 -4.13 14.13 28.76
CA GLY A 152 -4.91 13.11 28.06
C GLY A 152 -4.60 13.08 26.56
N PRO A 153 -4.85 11.96 25.85
CA PRO A 153 -4.42 11.79 24.45
C PRO A 153 -4.91 12.88 23.48
N ALA A 154 -6.06 13.49 23.76
CA ALA A 154 -6.60 14.60 22.98
C ALA A 154 -5.79 15.91 23.14
N ALA A 155 -5.34 16.23 24.36
CA ALA A 155 -4.55 17.44 24.63
C ALA A 155 -3.14 17.33 24.04
N ALA A 156 -2.49 16.17 24.24
CA ALA A 156 -1.21 15.87 23.61
C ALA A 156 -1.30 15.90 22.07
N SER A 157 -2.43 15.47 21.50
CA SER A 157 -2.71 15.58 20.07
C SER A 157 -2.87 17.03 19.61
N GLU A 158 -3.62 17.85 20.33
CA GLU A 158 -3.79 19.26 19.99
C GLU A 158 -2.47 20.03 20.05
N ALA A 159 -1.64 19.79 21.07
CA ALA A 159 -0.31 20.36 21.19
C ALA A 159 0.62 19.96 20.02
N LEU A 160 0.61 18.69 19.61
CA LEU A 160 1.40 18.21 18.48
C LEU A 160 0.92 18.82 17.15
N LEU A 161 -0.40 18.94 16.96
CA LEU A 161 -1.01 19.61 15.81
C LEU A 161 -0.70 21.11 15.77
N ALA A 162 -0.64 21.79 16.92
CA ALA A 162 -0.25 23.19 17.02
C ALA A 162 1.21 23.40 16.61
N ARG A 163 2.15 22.61 17.16
CA ARG A 163 3.58 22.65 16.79
C ARG A 163 3.80 22.38 15.29
N ARG A 164 2.97 21.52 14.69
CA ARG A 164 2.96 21.27 13.24
C ARG A 164 2.44 22.45 12.40
N ARG A 165 1.53 23.27 12.94
CA ARG A 165 1.07 24.52 12.29
C ARG A 165 2.15 25.61 12.34
N GLU A 166 2.99 25.60 13.37
CA GLU A 166 4.16 26.50 13.47
C GLU A 166 5.32 26.05 12.56
N ALA A 167 5.57 24.73 12.47
CA ALA A 167 6.70 24.17 11.74
C ALA A 167 6.51 24.09 10.20
N VAL A 168 5.27 24.13 9.71
CA VAL A 168 4.96 24.17 8.27
C VAL A 168 4.46 25.56 7.94
N GLY A 169 5.14 26.26 7.02
CA GLY A 169 4.78 27.62 6.63
C GLY A 169 3.40 27.73 5.97
N GLU A 170 3.29 27.34 4.70
CA GLU A 170 2.01 27.41 3.98
C GLU A 170 1.20 26.11 4.12
N VAL A 171 -0.08 26.26 4.44
CA VAL A 171 -1.07 25.18 4.43
C VAL A 171 -2.34 25.64 3.72
N HIS A 172 -3.07 24.70 3.12
CA HIS A 172 -4.35 25.03 2.50
C HIS A 172 -5.35 25.55 3.55
N PRO A 173 -5.97 26.72 3.35
CA PRO A 173 -6.78 27.42 4.37
C PRO A 173 -8.10 26.74 4.78
N ARG A 174 -8.48 25.60 4.17
CA ARG A 174 -9.81 24.97 4.38
C ARG A 174 -9.77 23.45 4.27
N LEU A 175 -9.03 22.93 3.29
CA LEU A 175 -8.96 21.51 3.01
C LEU A 175 -7.69 20.95 3.64
N ARG A 176 -7.85 19.96 4.51
CA ARG A 176 -6.76 19.22 5.15
C ARG A 176 -7.09 17.74 5.20
N LEU A 177 -6.10 16.91 4.89
CA LEU A 177 -6.19 15.47 4.84
C LEU A 177 -5.25 14.82 5.86
N ALA A 178 -5.76 13.89 6.66
CA ALA A 178 -4.95 13.06 7.56
C ALA A 178 -4.84 11.63 7.03
N LEU A 179 -3.61 11.15 6.81
CA LEU A 179 -3.30 9.75 6.49
C LEU A 179 -2.93 9.02 7.78
N THR A 180 -3.77 8.08 8.19
CA THR A 180 -3.59 7.30 9.42
C THR A 180 -2.77 6.03 9.15
N LEU A 181 -1.73 5.80 9.97
CA LEU A 181 -0.86 4.63 9.88
C LEU A 181 -0.58 4.09 11.30
N PRO A 182 -1.31 3.06 11.76
CA PRO A 182 -0.98 2.38 13.00
C PRO A 182 0.17 1.40 12.78
N TRP A 183 1.18 1.45 13.63
CA TRP A 183 2.42 0.68 13.55
C TRP A 183 2.60 -0.19 14.80
N VAL A 184 2.65 -1.51 14.57
CA VAL A 184 2.90 -2.51 15.62
C VAL A 184 4.30 -3.10 15.42
N GLY A 185 5.27 -2.58 16.18
CA GLY A 185 6.65 -3.06 16.16
C GLY A 185 7.62 -2.05 16.78
N SER A 186 8.69 -2.54 17.42
CA SER A 186 9.66 -1.69 18.11
C SER A 186 10.58 -0.87 17.19
N THR A 187 10.64 -1.19 15.90
CA THR A 187 11.44 -0.48 14.89
C THR A 187 10.70 -0.42 13.57
N PHE A 188 10.68 0.75 12.92
CA PHE A 188 10.16 0.91 11.56
C PHE A 188 10.99 0.16 10.51
N PRO A 189 10.45 -0.12 9.30
CA PRO A 189 11.17 -0.81 8.25
C PRO A 189 12.40 -0.05 7.73
N SER A 190 13.35 -0.76 7.12
CA SER A 190 14.60 -0.18 6.60
C SER A 190 14.41 0.89 5.53
N TRP A 191 13.33 0.82 4.76
CA TRP A 191 12.96 1.79 3.72
C TRP A 191 12.13 2.97 4.24
N PHE A 192 11.73 2.97 5.51
CA PHE A 192 10.87 4.01 6.09
C PHE A 192 11.42 5.45 5.94
N PRO A 193 12.76 5.70 5.99
CA PRO A 193 13.29 7.03 5.67
C PRO A 193 12.93 7.54 4.26
N TYR A 194 12.80 6.65 3.27
CA TYR A 194 12.40 7.03 1.91
C TYR A 194 10.91 7.38 1.83
N PHE A 195 10.06 6.61 2.52
CA PHE A 195 8.66 6.97 2.72
C PHE A 195 8.56 8.37 3.34
N LEU A 196 9.21 8.61 4.49
CA LEU A 196 9.24 9.90 5.17
C LEU A 196 9.68 11.04 4.23
N ALA A 197 10.85 10.93 3.61
CA ALA A 197 11.36 11.96 2.71
C ALA A 197 10.39 12.31 1.56
N SER A 198 9.64 11.32 1.06
CA SER A 198 8.63 11.53 0.03
C SER A 198 7.38 12.30 0.52
N THR A 199 6.96 12.12 1.78
CA THR A 199 5.77 12.80 2.35
C THR A 199 5.92 14.33 2.48
N ASN A 200 7.16 14.84 2.59
CA ASN A 200 7.44 16.26 2.90
C ASN A 200 6.81 17.24 1.89
N ARG A 201 6.80 16.88 0.61
CA ARG A 201 6.27 17.74 -0.46
C ARG A 201 4.77 17.98 -0.35
N SER A 202 4.06 17.06 0.27
CA SER A 202 2.61 17.12 0.46
C SER A 202 2.17 17.89 1.71
N SER A 203 3.11 18.46 2.48
CA SER A 203 2.87 19.18 3.75
C SER A 203 1.89 20.37 3.66
N TYR A 204 1.69 20.93 2.48
CA TYR A 204 0.67 21.96 2.23
C TYR A 204 -0.77 21.47 2.49
N LEU A 205 -1.07 20.20 2.19
CA LEU A 205 -2.43 19.65 2.21
C LEU A 205 -2.60 18.44 3.14
N VAL A 206 -1.51 17.69 3.39
CA VAL A 206 -1.56 16.32 3.93
C VAL A 206 -0.64 16.15 5.13
N ASP A 207 -1.18 15.56 6.19
CA ASP A 207 -0.45 15.08 7.36
C ASP A 207 -0.50 13.57 7.48
N TRP A 208 0.56 12.99 8.04
CA TRP A 208 0.64 11.57 8.40
C TRP A 208 0.55 11.42 9.90
N LEU A 209 -0.50 10.74 10.38
CA LEU A 209 -0.73 10.45 11.79
C LEU A 209 -0.31 9.00 12.07
N ILE A 210 0.86 8.84 12.67
CA ILE A 210 1.51 7.55 12.89
C ILE A 210 1.36 7.14 14.35
N PHE A 211 0.50 6.15 14.60
CA PHE A 211 0.19 5.67 15.95
C PHE A 211 1.04 4.44 16.27
N HIS A 212 1.80 4.45 17.36
CA HIS A 212 2.69 3.35 17.69
C HIS A 212 2.65 2.97 19.17
N GLU A 213 3.32 1.88 19.52
CA GLU A 213 3.51 1.42 20.89
C GLU A 213 5.02 1.33 21.16
N GLU A 214 5.60 2.35 21.83
CA GLU A 214 7.02 2.36 22.26
C GLU A 214 8.04 2.16 21.11
N ALA A 215 7.69 2.52 19.87
CA ALA A 215 8.52 2.33 18.70
C ALA A 215 9.71 3.31 18.68
N ARG A 216 10.90 2.80 18.30
CA ARG A 216 12.08 3.65 18.09
C ARG A 216 11.85 4.58 16.90
N LEU A 217 11.69 5.86 17.20
CA LEU A 217 11.50 6.90 16.18
C LEU A 217 12.75 7.09 15.30
N PRO A 218 12.57 7.55 14.04
CA PRO A 218 13.65 8.04 13.20
C PRO A 218 14.39 9.24 13.83
N PRO A 219 15.62 9.56 13.39
CA PRO A 219 16.29 10.81 13.76
C PRO A 219 15.44 12.03 13.40
N ALA A 220 15.35 13.03 14.28
CA ALA A 220 14.47 14.20 14.07
C ALA A 220 14.73 14.94 12.74
N GLY A 221 15.98 15.00 12.26
CA GLY A 221 16.34 15.60 10.97
C GLY A 221 15.94 14.78 9.73
N GLU A 222 15.45 13.54 9.89
CA GLU A 222 14.86 12.73 8.81
C GLU A 222 13.31 12.72 8.85
N VAL A 223 12.69 13.41 9.82
CA VAL A 223 11.22 13.47 9.98
C VAL A 223 10.67 14.79 9.42
N PRO A 224 9.82 14.77 8.38
CA PRO A 224 9.14 15.96 7.88
C PRO A 224 8.15 16.55 8.91
N PRO A 225 7.93 17.87 8.92
CA PRO A 225 7.08 18.54 9.90
C PRO A 225 5.59 18.15 9.81
N ASN A 226 5.15 17.55 8.69
CA ASN A 226 3.80 17.01 8.50
C ASN A 226 3.67 15.50 8.85
N VAL A 227 4.70 14.88 9.43
CA VAL A 227 4.62 13.51 9.97
C VAL A 227 4.60 13.56 11.50
N LEU A 228 3.51 13.09 12.09
CA LEU A 228 3.20 13.20 13.52
C LEU A 228 3.15 11.82 14.15
N PHE A 229 4.00 11.59 15.15
CA PHE A 229 4.08 10.33 15.88
C PHE A 229 3.30 10.43 17.20
N PHE A 230 2.42 9.45 17.43
CA PHE A 230 1.62 9.31 18.64
C PHE A 230 1.99 8.00 19.34
N ASP A 231 2.72 8.08 20.45
CA ASP A 231 2.95 6.91 21.29
C ASP A 231 1.71 6.66 22.15
N LEU A 232 1.07 5.51 21.93
CA LEU A 232 -0.06 5.05 22.73
C LEU A 232 0.39 4.17 23.91
N GLY A 233 1.70 3.92 24.04
CA GLY A 233 2.28 3.00 25.01
C GLY A 233 1.97 1.54 24.68
N ARG A 234 2.57 0.62 25.45
CA ARG A 234 2.43 -0.83 25.29
C ARG A 234 0.97 -1.31 25.33
N GLY A 235 0.51 -1.92 24.25
CA GLY A 235 -0.88 -2.37 24.08
C GLY A 235 -1.89 -1.23 23.89
N GLY A 236 -1.43 0.01 23.66
CA GLY A 236 -2.25 1.20 23.45
C GLY A 236 -3.14 1.13 22.21
N LEU A 237 -2.63 0.63 21.08
CA LEU A 237 -3.43 0.41 19.86
C LEU A 237 -4.55 -0.59 20.15
N GLY A 238 -4.22 -1.74 20.75
CA GLY A 238 -5.23 -2.76 21.08
C GLY A 238 -6.29 -2.25 22.06
N SER A 239 -5.90 -1.36 22.97
CA SER A 239 -6.80 -0.66 23.89
C SER A 239 -7.74 0.30 23.16
N LEU A 240 -7.20 1.13 22.26
CA LEU A 240 -7.94 2.14 21.52
C LEU A 240 -8.94 1.54 20.54
N PHE A 241 -8.51 0.54 19.74
CA PHE A 241 -9.41 -0.22 18.86
C PHE A 241 -10.53 -0.89 19.66
N GLY A 242 -10.19 -1.61 20.73
CA GLY A 242 -11.19 -2.27 21.58
C GLY A 242 -12.21 -1.30 22.18
N LEU A 243 -11.76 -0.15 22.67
CA LEU A 243 -12.63 0.89 23.24
C LEU A 243 -13.55 1.53 22.19
N LYS A 244 -12.98 2.04 21.11
CA LYS A 244 -13.72 2.83 20.10
C LYS A 244 -14.72 1.96 19.34
N LEU A 245 -14.36 0.72 19.00
CA LEU A 245 -15.25 -0.19 18.27
C LEU A 245 -16.35 -0.77 19.17
N ALA A 246 -16.04 -1.17 20.40
CA ALA A 246 -17.08 -1.59 21.35
C ALA A 246 -18.09 -0.46 21.63
N SER A 247 -17.61 0.78 21.79
CA SER A 247 -18.48 1.95 21.96
C SER A 247 -19.32 2.26 20.72
N ALA A 248 -18.74 2.17 19.52
CA ALA A 248 -19.47 2.44 18.27
C ALA A 248 -20.60 1.43 17.99
N LEU A 249 -20.42 0.18 18.43
CA LEU A 249 -21.38 -0.93 18.33
C LEU A 249 -22.37 -1.01 19.50
N GLY A 250 -22.27 -0.12 20.51
CA GLY A 250 -23.11 -0.17 21.71
C GLY A 250 -22.86 -1.41 22.60
N ALA A 251 -21.68 -2.03 22.48
CA ALA A 251 -21.30 -3.27 23.16
C ALA A 251 -20.39 -3.02 24.38
N THR A 252 -20.66 -1.96 25.14
CA THR A 252 -19.82 -1.51 26.27
C THR A 252 -19.75 -2.53 27.41
N ASN A 253 -20.78 -3.34 27.61
CA ASN A 253 -20.78 -4.49 28.52
C ASN A 253 -19.74 -5.58 28.15
N LYS A 254 -19.25 -5.59 26.91
CA LYS A 254 -18.21 -6.50 26.40
C LYS A 254 -16.84 -5.81 26.25
N LEU A 255 -16.69 -4.55 26.68
CA LEU A 255 -15.49 -3.71 26.47
C LEU A 255 -14.17 -4.42 26.84
N THR A 256 -14.08 -4.98 28.05
CA THR A 256 -12.87 -5.69 28.53
C THR A 256 -12.49 -6.87 27.62
N ARG A 257 -13.49 -7.56 27.04
CA ARG A 257 -13.28 -8.70 26.12
C ARG A 257 -12.71 -8.21 24.79
N TYR A 258 -13.27 -7.14 24.20
CA TYR A 258 -12.72 -6.51 23.00
C TYR A 258 -11.29 -6.03 23.21
N MET A 259 -11.00 -5.26 24.27
CA MET A 259 -9.66 -4.77 24.55
C MET A 259 -8.64 -5.90 24.70
N ASN A 260 -9.01 -6.98 25.40
CA ASN A 260 -8.12 -8.14 25.57
C ASN A 260 -7.87 -8.89 24.26
N LEU A 261 -8.91 -9.06 23.43
CA LEU A 261 -8.78 -9.72 22.12
C LEU A 261 -7.94 -8.88 21.14
N PHE A 262 -8.17 -7.58 21.02
CA PHE A 262 -7.35 -6.70 20.16
C PHE A 262 -5.90 -6.62 20.62
N ARG A 263 -5.64 -6.48 21.94
CA ARG A 263 -4.27 -6.52 22.49
C ARG A 263 -3.56 -7.85 22.18
N ALA A 264 -4.26 -8.97 22.31
CA ALA A 264 -3.71 -10.28 21.95
C ALA A 264 -3.47 -10.38 20.43
N ALA A 265 -4.45 -9.99 19.61
CA ALA A 265 -4.35 -10.07 18.16
C ALA A 265 -3.21 -9.22 17.58
N PHE A 266 -3.03 -7.98 18.05
CA PHE A 266 -1.94 -7.12 17.57
C PHE A 266 -0.57 -7.62 18.04
N ARG A 267 -0.45 -8.11 19.29
CA ARG A 267 0.80 -8.68 19.81
C ARG A 267 1.18 -9.99 19.10
N ASP A 268 0.22 -10.89 18.92
CA ASP A 268 0.45 -12.26 18.45
C ASP A 268 0.44 -12.35 16.91
N PHE A 269 -0.22 -11.41 16.23
CA PHE A 269 -0.34 -11.38 14.77
C PHE A 269 -0.54 -9.94 14.22
N ALA A 270 0.47 -9.09 14.40
CA ALA A 270 0.48 -7.66 14.03
C ALA A 270 -0.11 -7.31 12.66
N TYR A 271 0.07 -8.15 11.63
CA TYR A 271 -0.45 -7.92 10.28
C TYR A 271 -1.98 -7.78 10.21
N ILE A 272 -2.72 -8.33 11.19
CA ILE A 272 -4.19 -8.22 11.30
C ILE A 272 -4.69 -6.77 11.29
N ILE A 273 -3.87 -5.81 11.70
CA ILE A 273 -4.27 -4.40 11.79
C ILE A 273 -4.71 -3.83 10.42
N THR A 274 -4.19 -4.39 9.32
CA THR A 274 -4.59 -4.04 7.96
C THR A 274 -6.07 -4.33 7.66
N GLU A 275 -6.65 -5.36 8.28
CA GLU A 275 -8.08 -5.69 8.12
C GLU A 275 -9.00 -4.65 8.78
N TYR A 276 -8.49 -3.84 9.72
CA TYR A 276 -9.27 -2.83 10.43
C TYR A 276 -9.09 -1.41 9.88
N LYS A 277 -8.39 -1.23 8.74
CA LYS A 277 -8.31 0.02 7.97
C LYS A 277 -9.68 0.72 7.77
N PRO A 278 -10.78 0.01 7.40
CA PRO A 278 -12.12 0.59 7.30
C PRO A 278 -12.63 1.32 8.55
N THR A 279 -12.08 0.99 9.71
CA THR A 279 -12.52 1.51 11.01
C THR A 279 -11.78 2.76 11.47
N HIS A 280 -10.72 3.19 10.77
CA HIS A 280 -9.83 4.27 11.23
C HIS A 280 -10.56 5.59 11.51
N GLY A 281 -11.58 5.95 10.72
CA GLY A 281 -12.43 7.13 10.98
C GLY A 281 -13.20 7.06 12.31
N THR A 282 -13.50 5.87 12.84
CA THR A 282 -14.05 5.68 14.20
C THR A 282 -12.95 5.63 15.26
N VAL A 283 -11.89 4.86 15.00
CA VAL A 283 -10.84 4.59 16.01
C VAL A 283 -10.03 5.84 16.33
N PHE A 284 -9.67 6.63 15.31
CA PHE A 284 -8.85 7.83 15.45
C PHE A 284 -9.66 9.12 15.41
N ALA A 285 -10.99 9.06 15.57
CA ALA A 285 -11.90 10.21 15.45
C ALA A 285 -11.41 11.47 16.20
N ASP A 286 -10.89 11.30 17.42
CA ASP A 286 -10.39 12.38 18.28
C ASP A 286 -9.16 13.09 17.67
N TYR A 287 -8.27 12.33 17.02
CA TYR A 287 -7.07 12.84 16.33
C TYR A 287 -7.38 13.40 14.93
N LEU A 288 -8.50 12.98 14.35
CA LEU A 288 -9.01 13.47 13.06
C LEU A 288 -9.81 14.78 13.21
N ALA A 289 -10.00 15.29 14.43
CA ALA A 289 -10.64 16.58 14.68
C ALA A 289 -9.93 17.72 13.92
N GLY A 290 -10.70 18.58 13.25
CA GLY A 290 -10.18 19.70 12.46
C GLY A 290 -9.62 19.33 11.07
N TYR A 291 -9.58 18.05 10.69
CA TYR A 291 -9.32 17.65 9.30
C TYR A 291 -10.62 17.57 8.51
N SER A 292 -10.61 18.07 7.27
CA SER A 292 -11.75 17.94 6.35
C SER A 292 -11.93 16.53 5.79
N HIS A 293 -10.84 15.76 5.70
CA HIS A 293 -10.77 14.44 5.11
C HIS A 293 -9.81 13.55 5.89
N TRP A 294 -10.02 12.24 5.84
CA TRP A 294 -9.11 11.24 6.38
C TRP A 294 -8.89 10.10 5.39
N SER A 295 -7.77 9.41 5.54
CA SER A 295 -7.44 8.21 4.79
C SER A 295 -6.64 7.25 5.67
N TYR A 296 -6.47 6.03 5.21
CA TYR A 296 -5.45 5.10 5.69
C TYR A 296 -4.36 4.99 4.63
N THR A 297 -3.14 4.66 5.05
CA THR A 297 -2.03 4.44 4.13
C THR A 297 -1.12 3.33 4.61
N ASP A 298 -0.22 2.88 3.72
CA ASP A 298 0.82 1.90 4.03
C ASP A 298 2.19 2.57 4.12
N SER A 299 3.17 1.87 4.70
CA SER A 299 4.58 2.33 4.76
C SER A 299 5.43 1.87 3.58
N ASP A 300 4.88 1.08 2.65
CA ASP A 300 5.54 0.56 1.44
C ASP A 300 5.07 1.28 0.16
N VAL A 301 4.79 2.58 0.31
CA VAL A 301 4.63 3.52 -0.80
C VAL A 301 5.71 4.59 -0.77
N LEU A 302 5.92 5.22 -1.91
CA LEU A 302 6.57 6.52 -2.04
C LEU A 302 5.50 7.52 -2.49
N VAL A 303 5.46 8.67 -1.83
CA VAL A 303 4.42 9.69 -2.01
C VAL A 303 4.90 10.76 -2.98
N GLY A 304 4.03 11.17 -3.91
CA GLY A 304 4.28 12.26 -4.86
C GLY A 304 3.84 13.63 -4.36
N ASP A 305 3.69 14.57 -5.29
CA ASP A 305 3.21 15.93 -5.03
C ASP A 305 1.67 15.92 -4.89
N LEU A 306 1.13 15.38 -3.78
CA LEU A 306 -0.33 15.19 -3.62
C LEU A 306 -1.18 16.47 -3.85
N PRO A 307 -0.75 17.70 -3.51
CA PRO A 307 -1.45 18.94 -3.90
C PRO A 307 -1.63 19.13 -5.41
N LEU A 308 -0.81 18.51 -6.26
CA LEU A 308 -0.96 18.51 -7.71
C LEU A 308 -1.81 17.34 -8.23
N HIS A 309 -2.00 16.28 -7.44
CA HIS A 309 -2.77 15.10 -7.86
C HIS A 309 -4.20 15.07 -7.35
N LEU A 310 -4.45 15.56 -6.13
CA LEU A 310 -5.80 15.76 -5.60
C LEU A 310 -6.47 16.95 -6.30
N SER A 311 -7.70 16.76 -6.80
CA SER A 311 -8.48 17.88 -7.34
C SER A 311 -9.36 18.55 -6.27
N LEU A 312 -9.72 19.81 -6.48
CA LEU A 312 -10.75 20.46 -5.67
C LEU A 312 -12.09 19.68 -5.74
N GLU A 313 -12.47 19.21 -6.93
CA GLU A 313 -13.66 18.37 -7.16
C GLU A 313 -13.64 17.08 -6.31
N GLU A 314 -12.50 16.40 -6.19
CA GLU A 314 -12.36 15.20 -5.38
C GLU A 314 -12.61 15.45 -3.88
N LEU A 315 -12.38 16.68 -3.41
CA LEU A 315 -12.53 17.08 -2.01
C LEU A 315 -13.87 17.78 -1.72
N THR A 316 -14.58 18.30 -2.74
CA THR A 316 -15.90 18.95 -2.59
C THR A 316 -17.06 18.09 -3.08
N GLU A 317 -16.91 17.37 -4.19
CA GLU A 317 -18.02 16.66 -4.88
C GLU A 317 -18.08 15.17 -4.63
N TYR A 318 -17.09 14.59 -3.95
CA TYR A 318 -17.07 13.16 -3.60
C TYR A 318 -17.03 12.94 -2.10
N ASP A 319 -17.53 11.79 -1.68
CA ASP A 319 -17.56 11.36 -0.29
C ASP A 319 -16.44 10.37 -0.01
N VAL A 320 -16.07 9.56 -1.01
CA VAL A 320 -14.92 8.65 -1.00
C VAL A 320 -14.17 8.73 -2.34
N VAL A 321 -12.83 8.78 -2.29
CA VAL A 321 -11.95 8.78 -3.47
C VAL A 321 -10.80 7.80 -3.26
N THR A 322 -10.60 6.86 -4.19
CA THR A 322 -9.51 5.87 -4.12
C THR A 322 -8.66 5.91 -5.39
N TYR A 323 -7.35 5.65 -5.27
CA TYR A 323 -6.43 5.65 -6.41
C TYR A 323 -6.02 4.22 -6.79
N HIS A 324 -6.13 3.89 -8.08
CA HIS A 324 -5.80 2.57 -8.63
C HIS A 324 -4.67 2.66 -9.67
N PHE A 325 -4.18 1.49 -10.10
CA PHE A 325 -2.96 1.35 -10.91
C PHE A 325 -3.28 0.92 -12.36
N GLY A 326 -4.35 1.47 -12.95
CA GLY A 326 -4.85 1.05 -14.27
C GLY A 326 -5.80 -0.16 -14.27
N ASP A 327 -6.10 -0.76 -13.11
CA ASP A 327 -7.01 -1.91 -13.01
C ASP A 327 -8.46 -1.51 -12.65
N ALA A 328 -9.01 -0.54 -13.38
CA ALA A 328 -10.33 0.07 -13.17
C ALA A 328 -11.53 -0.92 -13.21
N PHE A 329 -11.33 -2.11 -13.80
CA PHE A 329 -12.32 -3.19 -13.80
C PHE A 329 -12.52 -3.85 -12.40
N ARG A 330 -11.61 -3.62 -11.44
CA ARG A 330 -11.71 -4.08 -10.04
C ARG A 330 -12.03 -2.92 -9.11
N LEU A 331 -13.31 -2.78 -8.73
CA LEU A 331 -13.83 -1.62 -8.00
C LEU A 331 -13.71 -1.77 -6.46
N TYR A 332 -12.48 -2.02 -6.00
CA TYR A 332 -12.14 -2.08 -4.57
C TYR A 332 -11.41 -0.83 -4.10
N LEU A 333 -11.75 -0.36 -2.90
CA LEU A 333 -11.06 0.72 -2.19
C LEU A 333 -9.66 0.28 -1.81
N ARG A 334 -8.63 0.99 -2.29
CA ARG A 334 -7.26 0.49 -2.27
C ARG A 334 -6.56 0.79 -0.95
N GLY A 335 -5.90 -0.23 -0.41
CA GLY A 335 -5.27 -0.22 0.91
C GLY A 335 -4.26 0.89 1.14
N GLN A 336 -3.56 1.33 0.09
CA GLN A 336 -2.53 2.37 0.19
C GLN A 336 -3.09 3.79 0.25
N PHE A 337 -4.28 4.02 -0.33
CA PHE A 337 -4.95 5.32 -0.34
C PHE A 337 -6.43 5.17 -0.68
N SER A 338 -7.29 5.49 0.30
CA SER A 338 -8.72 5.73 0.09
C SER A 338 -9.14 6.90 0.96
N LEU A 339 -9.31 8.07 0.35
CA LEU A 339 -9.74 9.30 1.00
C LEU A 339 -11.24 9.24 1.29
N HIS A 340 -11.62 9.68 2.48
CA HIS A 340 -12.99 9.78 2.96
C HIS A 340 -13.23 11.21 3.47
N ARG A 341 -14.39 11.79 3.20
CA ARG A 341 -14.81 13.04 3.87
C ARG A 341 -14.95 12.78 5.37
N ASN A 342 -14.45 13.69 6.19
CA ASN A 342 -14.49 13.52 7.64
C ASN A 342 -15.89 13.82 8.19
N THR A 343 -16.75 12.79 8.22
CA THR A 343 -18.11 12.87 8.76
C THR A 343 -18.42 11.65 9.63
N PRO A 344 -19.27 11.78 10.67
CA PRO A 344 -19.71 10.66 11.49
C PRO A 344 -20.40 9.55 10.69
N ARG A 345 -21.04 9.89 9.57
CA ARG A 345 -21.69 8.96 8.65
C ARG A 345 -20.67 8.04 7.97
N LEU A 346 -19.65 8.62 7.33
CA LEU A 346 -18.64 7.84 6.60
C LEU A 346 -17.73 7.06 7.56
N ALA A 347 -17.38 7.65 8.71
CA ALA A 347 -16.63 6.97 9.76
C ALA A 347 -17.29 5.68 10.25
N ARG A 348 -18.62 5.51 10.11
CA ARG A 348 -19.38 4.34 10.54
C ARG A 348 -19.70 3.33 9.43
N LEU A 349 -19.35 3.55 8.15
CA LEU A 349 -19.77 2.64 7.06
C LEU A 349 -19.27 1.20 7.23
N TRP A 350 -18.16 0.97 7.93
CA TRP A 350 -17.67 -0.36 8.26
C TRP A 350 -18.67 -1.19 9.09
N THR A 351 -19.64 -0.60 9.80
CA THR A 351 -20.61 -1.37 10.58
C THR A 351 -21.59 -2.18 9.73
N ALA A 352 -21.69 -1.90 8.43
CA ALA A 352 -22.45 -2.70 7.48
C ALA A 352 -21.72 -4.01 7.06
N CYS A 353 -20.43 -4.14 7.39
CA CYS A 353 -19.70 -5.39 7.18
C CYS A 353 -20.03 -6.43 8.24
N HIS A 354 -20.57 -7.58 7.84
CA HIS A 354 -21.08 -8.61 8.75
C HIS A 354 -20.08 -9.10 9.81
N HIS A 355 -18.77 -9.06 9.50
CA HIS A 355 -17.68 -9.52 10.35
C HIS A 355 -16.95 -8.39 11.09
N LEU A 356 -17.20 -7.12 10.72
CA LEU A 356 -16.67 -5.95 11.44
C LEU A 356 -17.73 -5.30 12.33
N GLY A 357 -19.00 -5.37 11.95
CA GLY A 357 -20.11 -4.70 12.61
C GLY A 357 -20.97 -5.62 13.50
N ALA A 358 -22.23 -5.22 13.67
CA ALA A 358 -23.25 -6.09 14.23
C ALA A 358 -23.71 -7.10 13.17
N ARG A 359 -24.03 -8.32 13.59
CA ARG A 359 -24.44 -9.41 12.70
C ARG A 359 -25.87 -9.19 12.21
N GLN A 360 -26.03 -8.33 11.20
CA GLN A 360 -27.33 -7.98 10.63
C GLN A 360 -27.88 -9.18 9.84
N LEU A 361 -28.76 -9.95 10.49
CA LEU A 361 -29.51 -11.02 9.85
C LEU A 361 -30.44 -10.42 8.78
N SER A 362 -30.20 -10.88 7.55
CA SER A 362 -31.02 -10.74 6.33
C SER A 362 -31.49 -9.35 5.87
N ILE A 363 -30.91 -8.91 4.75
CA ILE A 363 -31.76 -8.39 3.66
C ILE A 363 -32.72 -9.53 3.27
N ARG A 364 -34.03 -9.25 3.30
CA ARG A 364 -35.10 -10.24 3.27
C ARG A 364 -35.40 -10.72 1.84
N TRP A 365 -35.16 -12.01 1.54
CA TRP A 365 -35.66 -12.70 0.35
C TRP A 365 -36.09 -14.15 0.63
N SER A 366 -37.20 -14.31 1.37
CA SER A 366 -38.23 -15.36 1.17
C SER A 366 -39.42 -15.06 2.12
N ARG A 367 -40.57 -15.73 1.91
CA ARG A 367 -41.87 -15.26 2.44
C ARG A 367 -42.21 -15.75 3.86
N ASP A 368 -41.41 -16.65 4.45
CA ASP A 368 -41.84 -17.50 5.57
C ASP A 368 -41.14 -17.23 6.92
N GLY A 369 -40.61 -16.02 7.12
CA GLY A 369 -40.76 -15.29 8.40
C GLY A 369 -40.21 -15.86 9.73
N VAL A 370 -39.34 -16.88 9.78
CA VAL A 370 -38.83 -17.44 11.05
C VAL A 370 -37.29 -17.53 11.12
N CYS A 371 -36.69 -16.93 12.15
CA CYS A 371 -35.31 -17.22 12.56
C CYS A 371 -35.26 -18.59 13.28
N GLY A 372 -35.01 -19.65 12.52
CA GLY A 372 -35.10 -21.04 12.97
C GLY A 372 -33.99 -21.57 13.91
N ASP A 373 -33.57 -20.81 14.92
CA ASP A 373 -32.80 -21.35 16.07
C ASP A 373 -32.84 -20.38 17.28
N ALA A 374 -33.76 -20.59 18.22
CA ALA A 374 -34.03 -19.70 19.36
C ALA A 374 -32.99 -19.76 20.51
N ARG A 375 -31.72 -20.07 20.21
CA ARG A 375 -30.64 -20.20 21.22
C ARG A 375 -29.38 -19.36 20.96
N ARG A 376 -29.34 -18.55 19.89
CA ARG A 376 -28.23 -17.60 19.66
C ARG A 376 -28.69 -16.17 19.88
N ASP A 377 -28.27 -15.63 21.02
CA ASP A 377 -28.36 -14.22 21.40
C ASP A 377 -27.85 -13.34 20.25
N CYS A 378 -28.76 -12.65 19.57
CA CYS A 378 -28.45 -11.70 18.50
C CYS A 378 -28.07 -10.34 19.09
N SER A 379 -27.13 -10.33 20.04
CA SER A 379 -26.68 -9.10 20.69
C SER A 379 -25.85 -8.23 19.76
N THR A 380 -25.98 -6.92 19.94
CA THR A 380 -25.20 -5.90 19.26
C THR A 380 -23.70 -6.19 19.38
N GLY A 381 -22.98 -6.06 18.26
CA GLY A 381 -21.54 -6.31 18.15
C GLY A 381 -21.09 -7.78 18.06
N ALA A 382 -22.00 -8.77 18.06
CA ALA A 382 -21.62 -10.19 17.95
C ALA A 382 -20.72 -10.51 16.74
N GLY A 383 -20.93 -9.85 15.58
CA GLY A 383 -20.13 -10.09 14.36
C GLY A 383 -18.63 -9.87 14.55
N LEU A 384 -18.23 -8.70 15.05
CA LEU A 384 -16.83 -8.39 15.36
C LEU A 384 -16.25 -9.28 16.45
N LEU A 385 -17.05 -9.65 17.45
CA LEU A 385 -16.55 -10.47 18.56
C LEU A 385 -16.33 -11.93 18.13
N ASP A 386 -17.28 -12.50 17.39
CA ASP A 386 -17.16 -13.81 16.72
C ASP A 386 -15.92 -13.83 15.80
N GLU A 387 -15.70 -12.75 15.05
CA GLU A 387 -14.54 -12.59 14.16
C GLU A 387 -13.21 -12.58 14.93
N LEU A 388 -13.06 -11.71 15.92
CA LEU A 388 -11.86 -11.60 16.74
C LEU A 388 -11.53 -12.94 17.44
N GLU A 389 -12.55 -13.66 17.91
CA GLU A 389 -12.36 -14.95 18.58
C GLU A 389 -11.98 -16.06 17.59
N ALA A 390 -12.62 -16.11 16.42
CA ALA A 390 -12.22 -17.02 15.35
C ALA A 390 -10.78 -16.76 14.87
N LYS A 391 -10.40 -15.50 14.69
CA LYS A 391 -9.04 -15.08 14.33
C LYS A 391 -8.04 -15.45 15.43
N HIS A 392 -8.34 -15.16 16.71
CA HIS A 392 -7.47 -15.49 17.84
C HIS A 392 -7.27 -17.01 18.01
N MET A 393 -8.33 -17.81 17.85
CA MET A 393 -8.24 -19.27 17.90
C MET A 393 -7.45 -19.85 16.71
N LEU A 394 -7.57 -19.25 15.53
CA LEU A 394 -6.76 -19.63 14.36
C LEU A 394 -5.28 -19.33 14.57
N VAL A 395 -4.93 -18.11 15.02
CA VAL A 395 -3.54 -17.73 15.33
C VAL A 395 -2.92 -18.66 16.38
N LYS A 396 -3.65 -18.97 17.47
CA LYS A 396 -3.19 -19.94 18.48
C LYS A 396 -2.95 -21.34 17.90
N ARG A 397 -3.82 -21.81 17.01
CA ARG A 397 -3.66 -23.11 16.34
C ARG A 397 -2.41 -23.14 15.47
N LEU A 398 -2.21 -22.13 14.63
CA LEU A 398 -1.03 -22.02 13.77
C LEU A 398 0.28 -22.01 14.57
N ALA A 399 0.32 -21.22 15.65
CA ALA A 399 1.45 -21.18 16.57
C ALA A 399 1.74 -22.55 17.20
N ALA A 400 0.71 -23.29 17.63
CA ALA A 400 0.85 -24.65 18.15
C ALA A 400 1.32 -25.66 17.10
N GLU A 401 0.96 -25.47 15.83
CA GLU A 401 1.46 -26.25 14.67
C GLU A 401 2.87 -25.82 14.22
N GLY A 402 3.52 -24.85 14.89
CA GLY A 402 4.80 -24.25 14.47
C GLY A 402 4.71 -23.41 13.19
N LYS A 403 3.50 -23.21 12.64
CA LYS A 403 3.27 -22.49 11.38
C LYS A 403 3.22 -20.99 11.64
N HIS A 404 4.18 -20.29 11.05
CA HIS A 404 4.23 -18.84 11.05
C HIS A 404 3.90 -18.38 9.62
N GLY A 405 2.73 -17.77 9.39
CA GLY A 405 2.32 -17.46 8.01
C GLY A 405 1.03 -16.65 7.88
N ARG A 406 0.84 -16.09 6.68
CA ARG A 406 -0.38 -15.35 6.31
C ARG A 406 -1.56 -16.32 6.13
N THR A 407 -2.50 -16.31 7.06
CA THR A 407 -3.83 -16.88 6.81
C THR A 407 -4.70 -15.90 6.03
N ARG A 408 -5.45 -16.40 5.04
CA ARG A 408 -6.51 -15.64 4.38
C ARG A 408 -7.71 -15.51 5.32
N PHE A 409 -7.89 -14.33 5.89
CA PHE A 409 -9.13 -13.96 6.55
C PHE A 409 -10.19 -13.55 5.51
N LEU A 410 -11.43 -13.39 5.94
CA LEU A 410 -12.44 -12.71 5.12
C LEU A 410 -11.94 -11.28 4.87
N SER A 411 -11.72 -10.94 3.60
CA SER A 411 -11.16 -9.64 3.23
C SER A 411 -12.10 -8.50 3.64
N ALA A 412 -11.62 -7.69 4.56
CA ALA A 412 -12.29 -6.44 4.93
C ALA A 412 -12.37 -5.47 3.74
N GLU A 413 -11.39 -5.49 2.83
CA GLU A 413 -11.33 -4.65 1.63
C GLU A 413 -12.55 -4.85 0.71
N GLY A 414 -12.84 -6.11 0.34
CA GLY A 414 -13.99 -6.43 -0.52
C GLY A 414 -15.32 -6.06 0.14
N CYS A 415 -15.48 -6.44 1.41
CA CYS A 415 -16.69 -6.12 2.16
C CYS A 415 -16.89 -4.61 2.32
N TYR A 416 -15.85 -3.85 2.68
CA TYR A 416 -15.96 -2.42 2.88
C TYR A 416 -16.22 -1.67 1.58
N SER A 417 -15.59 -2.10 0.48
CA SER A 417 -15.88 -1.57 -0.86
C SER A 417 -17.35 -1.76 -1.23
N HIS A 418 -17.91 -2.94 -0.97
CA HIS A 418 -19.34 -3.22 -1.13
C HIS A 418 -20.22 -2.36 -0.20
N ALA A 419 -19.85 -2.22 1.08
CA ALA A 419 -20.57 -1.41 2.06
C ALA A 419 -20.62 0.08 1.69
N VAL A 420 -19.50 0.62 1.19
CA VAL A 420 -19.41 1.99 0.67
C VAL A 420 -20.28 2.11 -0.59
N ALA A 421 -20.08 1.27 -1.60
CA ALA A 421 -20.87 1.31 -2.85
C ALA A 421 -22.38 1.12 -2.65
N SER A 422 -22.80 0.38 -1.62
CA SER A 422 -24.22 0.16 -1.30
C SER A 422 -24.85 1.29 -0.47
N ALA A 423 -24.08 2.27 -0.01
CA ALA A 423 -24.59 3.35 0.82
C ALA A 423 -25.42 4.35 -0.02
N SER A 424 -26.71 4.49 0.31
CA SER A 424 -27.65 5.36 -0.41
C SER A 424 -27.11 6.79 -0.56
N GLY A 425 -27.07 7.31 -1.79
CA GLY A 425 -26.63 8.68 -2.07
C GLY A 425 -25.17 8.96 -1.72
N ILE A 426 -24.29 7.97 -1.80
CA ILE A 426 -22.84 8.18 -1.73
C ILE A 426 -22.28 8.59 -3.10
N ARG A 427 -21.27 9.45 -3.10
CA ARG A 427 -20.50 9.82 -4.30
C ARG A 427 -19.10 9.24 -4.17
N LEU A 428 -18.75 8.28 -5.02
CA LEU A 428 -17.48 7.54 -4.98
C LEU A 428 -16.71 7.71 -6.30
N LYS A 429 -15.39 7.90 -6.22
CA LYS A 429 -14.47 8.01 -7.38
C LYS A 429 -13.27 7.07 -7.24
N PHE A 430 -12.98 6.38 -8.33
CA PHE A 430 -11.76 5.64 -8.58
C PHE A 430 -10.97 6.42 -9.63
N ALA A 431 -9.71 6.76 -9.36
CA ALA A 431 -8.86 7.51 -10.29
C ALA A 431 -7.50 6.82 -10.53
N ALA A 432 -7.06 6.81 -11.79
CA ALA A 432 -5.80 6.20 -12.22
C ALA A 432 -4.58 7.09 -11.91
N LYS A 433 -4.31 7.33 -10.63
CA LYS A 433 -3.32 8.32 -10.14
C LYS A 433 -2.09 7.72 -9.45
N ALA A 434 -1.91 6.40 -9.49
CA ALA A 434 -0.81 5.73 -8.81
C ALA A 434 -0.02 4.81 -9.75
N PHE A 435 1.29 4.72 -9.54
CA PHE A 435 2.19 3.74 -10.15
C PHE A 435 2.44 2.57 -9.19
N ALA A 436 2.85 1.42 -9.72
CA ALA A 436 3.27 0.29 -8.92
C ALA A 436 4.46 -0.41 -9.59
N ASP A 437 5.49 -0.71 -8.83
CA ASP A 437 6.79 -1.25 -9.26
C ASP A 437 6.78 -2.69 -9.84
N TRP A 438 5.60 -3.27 -10.04
CA TRP A 438 5.40 -4.53 -10.76
C TRP A 438 5.03 -4.31 -12.24
N SER A 439 4.89 -3.05 -12.67
CA SER A 439 4.81 -2.64 -14.07
C SER A 439 6.07 -2.96 -14.87
N ASP A 440 5.98 -2.89 -16.20
CA ASP A 440 7.12 -3.03 -17.11
C ASP A 440 8.08 -1.81 -17.13
N ASP A 441 7.77 -0.74 -16.37
CA ASP A 441 8.62 0.44 -16.20
C ASP A 441 9.99 0.07 -15.62
N ARG A 442 11.07 0.37 -16.36
CA ARG A 442 12.45 0.05 -15.94
C ARG A 442 12.93 0.87 -14.72
N GLU A 443 12.52 2.13 -14.65
CA GLU A 443 13.02 3.08 -13.65
C GLU A 443 11.97 4.12 -13.22
N PHE A 444 11.94 4.40 -11.92
CA PHE A 444 11.17 5.49 -11.31
C PHE A 444 12.11 6.53 -10.72
N TYR A 445 11.66 7.78 -10.64
CA TYR A 445 12.46 8.91 -10.18
C TYR A 445 11.70 9.65 -9.08
N LEU A 446 12.35 9.80 -7.92
CA LEU A 446 11.89 10.66 -6.85
C LEU A 446 12.61 12.00 -7.01
N VAL A 447 11.91 13.01 -7.48
CA VAL A 447 12.47 14.31 -7.85
C VAL A 447 11.89 15.38 -6.95
N ASP A 448 12.64 15.73 -5.91
CA ASP A 448 12.24 16.73 -4.91
C ASP A 448 10.91 16.38 -4.20
N GLY A 449 10.61 15.08 -4.06
CA GLY A 449 9.34 14.56 -3.52
C GLY A 449 8.20 14.41 -4.53
N ALA A 450 8.44 14.59 -5.83
CA ALA A 450 7.54 14.12 -6.89
C ALA A 450 7.92 12.71 -7.33
N VAL A 451 6.94 11.87 -7.66
CA VAL A 451 7.14 10.49 -8.14
C VAL A 451 6.91 10.45 -9.64
N ARG A 452 7.98 10.15 -10.41
CA ARG A 452 8.02 10.27 -11.87
C ARG A 452 8.52 8.99 -12.56
N ARG A 453 8.20 8.84 -13.84
CA ARG A 453 8.74 7.80 -14.76
C ARG A 453 8.85 8.34 -16.19
N CYS A 454 9.59 7.68 -17.06
CA CYS A 454 9.59 8.02 -18.50
C CYS A 454 8.21 7.75 -19.13
N PRO A 455 7.83 8.41 -20.23
CA PRO A 455 6.56 8.14 -20.91
C PRO A 455 6.41 6.68 -21.36
N GLN A 456 7.48 6.09 -21.91
CA GLN A 456 7.53 4.70 -22.34
C GLN A 456 8.15 3.80 -21.24
N PRO A 457 7.59 2.61 -20.94
CA PRO A 457 8.10 1.74 -19.86
C PRO A 457 9.53 1.26 -20.04
N THR A 458 9.96 1.05 -21.29
CA THR A 458 11.31 0.60 -21.65
C THR A 458 12.35 1.72 -21.63
N GLN A 459 11.92 2.98 -21.54
CA GLN A 459 12.78 4.16 -21.63
C GLN A 459 13.40 4.49 -20.25
N THR A 460 14.61 5.01 -20.29
CA THR A 460 15.37 5.46 -19.11
C THR A 460 15.95 6.85 -19.39
N TRP A 461 16.18 7.63 -18.33
CA TRP A 461 16.89 8.90 -18.43
C TRP A 461 18.38 8.65 -18.58
N LEU A 462 19.00 9.36 -19.52
CA LEU A 462 20.44 9.29 -19.78
C LEU A 462 21.10 10.60 -19.35
N PRO A 463 22.16 10.55 -18.53
CA PRO A 463 22.96 11.73 -18.24
C PRO A 463 23.68 12.28 -19.48
N PRO A 464 23.94 13.59 -19.57
CA PRO A 464 24.70 14.16 -20.69
C PRO A 464 26.08 13.52 -20.84
N GLY A 465 26.39 13.07 -22.06
CA GLY A 465 27.66 12.41 -22.40
C GLY A 465 27.68 10.90 -22.18
N GLU A 466 26.62 10.30 -21.63
CA GLU A 466 26.45 8.85 -21.59
C GLU A 466 25.65 8.39 -22.83
N ALA A 467 26.18 7.42 -23.58
CA ALA A 467 25.47 6.83 -24.70
C ALA A 467 24.32 5.92 -24.19
N PRO A 468 23.19 5.82 -24.90
CA PRO A 468 22.18 4.81 -24.60
C PRO A 468 22.83 3.41 -24.59
N PRO A 469 22.51 2.53 -23.62
CA PRO A 469 22.92 1.15 -23.71
C PRO A 469 22.31 0.54 -24.98
N LEU A 470 23.16 -0.01 -25.85
CA LEU A 470 22.80 -0.64 -27.11
C LEU A 470 21.97 -1.91 -26.88
N ASP A 471 20.67 -1.74 -26.64
CA ASP A 471 19.71 -2.82 -26.50
C ASP A 471 19.27 -3.30 -27.90
N LEU A 472 20.17 -4.03 -28.56
CA LEU A 472 19.93 -4.70 -29.85
C LEU A 472 18.84 -5.78 -29.79
N SER A 473 18.24 -6.01 -28.60
CA SER A 473 17.14 -6.97 -28.42
C SER A 473 15.75 -6.31 -28.44
N ASN A 474 15.67 -4.97 -28.43
CA ASN A 474 14.40 -4.25 -28.48
C ASN A 474 13.79 -4.27 -29.91
N PRO A 475 12.71 -5.03 -30.18
CA PRO A 475 12.10 -5.09 -31.52
C PRO A 475 11.30 -3.82 -31.86
N TRP A 476 11.11 -2.92 -30.88
CA TRP A 476 10.29 -1.71 -30.98
C TRP A 476 11.14 -0.44 -31.04
N ALA A 477 12.47 -0.56 -31.22
CA ALA A 477 13.37 0.59 -31.35
C ALA A 477 12.98 1.52 -32.51
N ASP A 478 12.40 0.95 -33.58
CA ASP A 478 11.97 1.66 -34.79
C ASP A 478 10.56 2.27 -34.68
N GLU A 479 9.80 2.00 -33.60
CA GLU A 479 8.46 2.57 -33.35
C GLU A 479 8.46 3.64 -32.24
N VAL A 480 9.63 4.06 -31.75
CA VAL A 480 9.75 5.09 -30.70
C VAL A 480 9.48 6.48 -31.28
N GLY A 481 8.25 6.99 -31.07
CA GLY A 481 7.98 8.42 -31.23
C GLY A 481 8.88 9.26 -30.32
N GLU A 482 9.37 10.40 -30.82
CA GLU A 482 10.50 11.21 -30.34
C GLU A 482 10.34 11.91 -28.96
N ALA A 483 9.58 11.33 -28.02
CA ALA A 483 9.45 11.87 -26.67
C ALA A 483 10.72 11.63 -25.85
N ALA A 484 11.54 12.67 -25.66
CA ALA A 484 12.69 12.63 -24.77
C ALA A 484 12.28 12.29 -23.32
N CYS A 485 13.05 11.49 -22.59
CA CYS A 485 12.81 11.28 -21.17
C CYS A 485 13.56 12.32 -20.33
N GLU A 486 12.81 13.15 -19.61
CA GLU A 486 13.31 14.27 -18.79
C GLU A 486 12.66 14.27 -17.39
N PRO A 487 12.87 13.24 -16.55
CA PRO A 487 12.24 13.16 -15.24
C PRO A 487 12.74 14.27 -14.30
N LEU A 488 13.91 14.85 -14.59
CA LEU A 488 14.54 15.95 -13.85
C LEU A 488 14.14 17.35 -14.36
N ALA A 489 13.14 17.44 -15.25
CA ALA A 489 12.54 18.69 -15.70
C ALA A 489 11.85 19.47 -14.53
N PRO A 490 11.41 20.73 -14.75
CA PRO A 490 10.66 21.51 -13.77
C PRO A 490 9.45 20.79 -13.12
N ALA A 491 8.89 21.39 -12.08
CA ALA A 491 7.62 20.95 -11.50
C ALA A 491 6.47 21.12 -12.51
N ALA A 492 5.55 20.15 -12.57
CA ALA A 492 4.47 20.16 -13.57
C ALA A 492 3.57 21.41 -13.48
N ALA A 493 3.33 21.87 -12.25
CA ALA A 493 2.62 23.09 -11.91
C ALA A 493 3.13 23.65 -10.56
N PRO A 494 2.93 24.95 -10.28
CA PRO A 494 3.10 25.49 -8.93
C PRO A 494 2.00 24.97 -7.99
N LEU A 495 2.23 25.09 -6.68
CA LEU A 495 1.18 24.89 -5.67
C LEU A 495 0.06 25.93 -5.84
N SER A 496 -1.17 25.53 -5.55
CA SER A 496 -2.35 26.40 -5.65
C SER A 496 -3.55 25.86 -4.87
N ASP A 497 -4.23 26.73 -4.13
CA ASP A 497 -5.55 26.51 -3.51
C ASP A 497 -6.63 26.02 -4.49
N ALA A 498 -6.45 26.26 -5.79
CA ALA A 498 -7.39 25.82 -6.81
C ALA A 498 -7.34 24.30 -7.05
N LEU A 499 -6.28 23.60 -6.62
CA LEU A 499 -6.09 22.15 -6.75
C LEU A 499 -6.55 21.62 -8.13
N PRO A 500 -5.89 22.02 -9.23
CA PRO A 500 -6.39 21.80 -10.59
C PRO A 500 -6.33 20.34 -11.08
N ALA A 501 -5.59 19.49 -10.36
CA ALA A 501 -5.16 18.13 -10.74
C ALA A 501 -4.35 18.01 -12.05
N LEU A 502 -3.34 17.12 -12.03
CA LEU A 502 -2.51 16.77 -13.19
C LEU A 502 -3.17 15.75 -14.15
N GLN A 503 -4.50 15.68 -14.15
CA GLN A 503 -5.26 14.82 -15.07
C GLN A 503 -6.45 15.57 -15.64
N ARG A 504 -6.72 15.36 -16.93
CA ARG A 504 -7.89 15.90 -17.63
C ARG A 504 -8.73 14.76 -18.16
N THR A 505 -10.04 14.89 -18.03
CA THR A 505 -10.99 13.94 -18.58
C THR A 505 -11.15 14.13 -20.09
N GLN A 506 -11.30 13.04 -20.83
CA GLN A 506 -11.52 13.05 -22.28
C GLN A 506 -12.81 12.31 -22.63
N GLY A 507 -13.65 12.95 -23.46
CA GLY A 507 -14.90 12.37 -23.94
C GLY A 507 -16.05 12.38 -22.92
N ALA A 508 -17.20 11.88 -23.36
CA ALA A 508 -18.39 11.72 -22.53
C ALA A 508 -18.21 10.55 -21.53
N PRO A 509 -18.89 10.58 -20.36
CA PRO A 509 -18.93 9.43 -19.47
C PRO A 509 -19.75 8.29 -20.12
N VAL A 510 -19.28 7.05 -19.97
CA VAL A 510 -19.92 5.83 -20.45
C VAL A 510 -20.50 5.08 -19.25
N ALA A 511 -21.76 4.65 -19.32
CA ALA A 511 -22.39 3.88 -18.24
C ALA A 511 -21.74 2.50 -18.10
N LEU A 512 -21.58 2.04 -16.85
CA LEU A 512 -21.03 0.72 -16.52
C LEU A 512 -22.09 -0.19 -15.90
N ALA A 513 -22.04 -1.46 -16.25
CA ALA A 513 -22.72 -2.54 -15.56
C ALA A 513 -21.75 -3.23 -14.57
N ILE A 514 -22.24 -3.58 -13.39
CA ILE A 514 -21.45 -4.24 -12.34
C ILE A 514 -21.79 -5.73 -12.26
N HIS A 515 -20.77 -6.59 -12.13
CA HIS A 515 -20.93 -8.04 -12.01
C HIS A 515 -19.98 -8.66 -10.98
N ALA A 516 -20.25 -9.91 -10.57
CA ALA A 516 -19.43 -10.69 -9.63
C ALA A 516 -18.36 -11.58 -10.30
N ASN A 517 -18.24 -11.56 -11.64
CA ASN A 517 -17.36 -12.46 -12.42
C ASN A 517 -15.87 -12.05 -12.47
N CYS A 518 -15.31 -11.42 -11.43
CA CYS A 518 -13.87 -11.16 -11.32
C CYS A 518 -13.36 -11.39 -9.89
N SER A 519 -12.04 -11.36 -9.66
CA SER A 519 -11.45 -11.35 -8.31
C SER A 519 -11.95 -12.49 -7.40
N ARG A 520 -11.82 -13.74 -7.87
CA ARG A 520 -12.34 -14.96 -7.20
C ARG A 520 -11.83 -15.17 -5.76
N TRP A 521 -10.78 -14.46 -5.34
CA TRP A 521 -10.24 -14.43 -3.98
C TRP A 521 -11.10 -13.66 -2.96
N ILE A 522 -12.00 -12.79 -3.43
CA ILE A 522 -13.07 -12.14 -2.65
C ILE A 522 -14.31 -13.05 -2.64
N GLU A 523 -15.08 -13.04 -1.54
CA GLU A 523 -16.39 -13.71 -1.47
C GLU A 523 -17.35 -13.13 -2.51
N GLU A 524 -18.14 -13.97 -3.18
CA GLU A 524 -18.97 -13.57 -4.33
C GLU A 524 -19.89 -12.36 -4.06
N ARG A 525 -20.54 -12.35 -2.89
CA ARG A 525 -21.40 -11.26 -2.40
C ARG A 525 -20.72 -9.89 -2.24
N TYR A 526 -19.41 -9.82 -2.32
CA TYR A 526 -18.61 -8.60 -2.17
C TYR A 526 -17.83 -8.21 -3.43
N ARG A 527 -18.05 -8.92 -4.54
CA ARG A 527 -17.33 -8.65 -5.78
C ARG A 527 -17.98 -7.48 -6.53
N LEU A 528 -17.24 -6.39 -6.66
CA LEU A 528 -17.59 -5.24 -7.49
C LEU A 528 -16.64 -5.19 -8.69
N CYS A 529 -17.13 -5.63 -9.85
CA CYS A 529 -16.36 -5.62 -11.09
C CYS A 529 -17.12 -4.85 -12.17
N ALA A 530 -16.45 -3.92 -12.84
CA ALA A 530 -17.03 -3.26 -14.02
C ALA A 530 -16.98 -4.19 -15.24
N ASN A 531 -17.93 -4.02 -16.17
CA ASN A 531 -17.97 -4.66 -17.48
C ASN A 531 -16.92 -4.06 -18.45
N MET A 532 -15.65 -4.05 -18.04
CA MET A 532 -14.50 -3.49 -18.76
C MET A 532 -13.40 -4.55 -18.81
N SER A 533 -12.74 -4.70 -19.96
CA SER A 533 -11.59 -5.60 -20.11
C SER A 533 -10.34 -5.08 -19.39
N GLU A 534 -9.36 -5.95 -19.15
CA GLU A 534 -8.10 -5.55 -18.52
C GLU A 534 -7.33 -4.57 -19.45
N ASP A 535 -7.36 -4.80 -20.76
CA ASP A 535 -6.75 -3.93 -21.78
C ASP A 535 -7.39 -2.54 -21.81
N GLU A 536 -8.73 -2.43 -21.80
CA GLU A 536 -9.42 -1.13 -21.75
C GLU A 536 -9.08 -0.36 -20.46
N ALA A 537 -9.07 -1.04 -19.31
CA ALA A 537 -8.78 -0.41 -18.03
C ALA A 537 -7.36 0.20 -18.00
N ALA A 538 -6.38 -0.50 -18.60
CA ALA A 538 -4.99 -0.05 -18.68
C ALA A 538 -4.81 1.27 -19.45
N VAL A 539 -5.75 1.64 -20.34
CA VAL A 539 -5.70 2.89 -21.13
C VAL A 539 -5.97 4.15 -20.28
N GLY A 540 -6.35 4.00 -19.01
CA GLY A 540 -6.53 5.10 -18.06
C GLY A 540 -7.96 5.63 -18.03
N TYR A 541 -8.73 5.13 -17.07
CA TYR A 541 -10.10 5.56 -16.78
C TYR A 541 -10.23 6.09 -15.36
N GLU A 542 -11.07 7.10 -15.17
CA GLU A 542 -11.75 7.32 -13.89
C GLU A 542 -13.07 6.53 -13.89
N VAL A 543 -13.44 5.95 -12.76
CA VAL A 543 -14.75 5.31 -12.56
C VAL A 543 -15.46 5.98 -11.40
N THR A 544 -16.73 6.33 -11.58
CA THR A 544 -17.51 7.06 -10.59
C THR A 544 -18.83 6.37 -10.32
N LEU A 545 -19.25 6.40 -9.05
CA LEU A 545 -20.62 6.10 -8.62
C LEU A 545 -21.23 7.41 -8.11
N ARG A 546 -22.34 7.84 -8.73
CA ARG A 546 -23.19 8.94 -8.25
C ARG A 546 -24.65 8.53 -8.42
N ASP A 547 -25.48 8.82 -7.42
CA ASP A 547 -26.93 8.56 -7.44
C ASP A 547 -27.32 7.10 -7.76
N GLY A 548 -26.48 6.13 -7.39
CA GLY A 548 -26.66 4.70 -7.66
C GLY A 548 -26.22 4.25 -9.06
N ALA A 549 -25.84 5.17 -9.95
CA ALA A 549 -25.36 4.89 -11.30
C ALA A 549 -23.83 4.87 -11.37
N TRP A 550 -23.28 3.86 -12.07
CA TRP A 550 -21.86 3.74 -12.34
C TRP A 550 -21.51 4.26 -13.74
N SER A 551 -20.41 5.00 -13.85
CA SER A 551 -19.88 5.44 -15.14
C SER A 551 -18.35 5.49 -15.17
N ALA A 552 -17.77 5.18 -16.32
CA ALA A 552 -16.36 5.39 -16.62
C ALA A 552 -16.17 6.65 -17.48
N ARG A 553 -15.03 7.33 -17.34
CA ARG A 553 -14.59 8.35 -18.31
C ARG A 553 -13.08 8.23 -18.52
N ARG A 554 -12.61 8.39 -19.76
CA ARG A 554 -11.18 8.32 -20.06
C ARG A 554 -10.46 9.50 -19.41
N VAL A 555 -9.27 9.27 -18.88
CA VAL A 555 -8.39 10.32 -18.35
C VAL A 555 -7.06 10.35 -19.10
N VAL A 556 -6.52 11.54 -19.28
CA VAL A 556 -5.18 11.76 -19.83
C VAL A 556 -4.37 12.63 -18.89
N ALA A 557 -3.06 12.37 -18.78
CA ALA A 557 -2.17 13.23 -18.01
C ALA A 557 -2.19 14.66 -18.57
N ALA A 558 -2.20 15.65 -17.68
CA ALA A 558 -1.98 17.03 -18.06
C ALA A 558 -0.48 17.21 -18.38
N ALA A 559 -0.18 17.89 -19.49
CA ALA A 559 1.18 18.29 -19.79
C ALA A 559 1.65 19.35 -18.77
N PRO A 560 2.89 19.28 -18.26
CA PRO A 560 3.55 20.36 -17.53
C PRO A 560 3.48 21.70 -18.25
N ARG A 561 3.66 22.78 -17.48
CA ARG A 561 3.93 24.09 -18.06
C ARG A 561 5.26 24.06 -18.82
N GLY A 562 5.23 24.12 -20.14
CA GLY A 562 6.42 24.29 -21.00
C GLY A 562 6.46 23.44 -22.27
N GLY A 563 5.65 22.38 -22.38
CA GLY A 563 5.66 21.50 -23.55
C GLY A 563 5.10 20.11 -23.23
N PRO A 564 5.17 19.14 -24.17
CA PRO A 564 4.92 17.74 -23.83
C PRO A 564 5.92 17.31 -22.75
N ALA A 565 5.41 16.69 -21.70
CA ALA A 565 6.24 16.20 -20.61
C ALA A 565 7.23 15.16 -21.11
N GLY A 566 8.52 15.33 -20.81
CA GLY A 566 9.46 14.21 -20.89
C GLY A 566 9.27 13.16 -19.79
N TYR A 567 8.17 13.21 -19.02
CA TYR A 567 7.93 12.32 -17.89
C TYR A 567 6.44 12.23 -17.55
N LEU A 568 6.05 11.14 -16.90
CA LEU A 568 4.74 10.99 -16.27
C LEU A 568 4.89 11.08 -14.75
N GLU A 569 3.92 11.67 -14.05
CA GLU A 569 3.94 11.88 -12.59
C GLU A 569 2.72 11.24 -11.93
N ALA A 570 2.88 10.70 -10.72
CA ALA A 570 1.82 10.05 -9.96
C ALA A 570 1.75 10.54 -8.50
N ALA A 571 0.59 10.33 -7.88
CA ALA A 571 0.34 10.59 -6.47
C ALA A 571 1.10 9.63 -5.54
N PHE A 572 1.31 8.39 -5.98
CA PHE A 572 2.00 7.34 -5.23
C PHE A 572 2.75 6.39 -6.17
N LEU A 573 3.85 5.82 -5.71
CA LEU A 573 4.45 4.59 -6.21
C LEU A 573 4.35 3.51 -5.13
N HIS A 574 3.64 2.43 -5.40
CA HIS A 574 3.53 1.28 -4.49
C HIS A 574 4.67 0.29 -4.74
N LEU A 575 5.38 -0.08 -3.67
CA LEU A 575 6.61 -0.90 -3.72
C LEU A 575 6.29 -2.39 -3.54
N GLN A 576 5.40 -2.93 -4.37
CA GLN A 576 4.89 -4.30 -4.28
C GLN A 576 5.94 -5.36 -4.67
N ARG A 577 6.65 -5.18 -5.79
CA ARG A 577 7.75 -6.05 -6.23
C ARG A 577 8.87 -5.99 -5.20
N TRP A 578 9.25 -4.78 -4.78
CA TRP A 578 10.34 -4.49 -3.84
C TRP A 578 10.06 -4.90 -2.39
N LYS A 579 8.80 -5.05 -1.97
CA LYS A 579 8.37 -5.41 -0.60
C LYS A 579 9.13 -6.61 -0.02
N ALA A 580 9.44 -7.61 -0.85
CA ALA A 580 10.13 -8.82 -0.42
C ALA A 580 11.65 -8.61 -0.18
N GLN A 581 12.27 -7.74 -0.97
CA GLN A 581 13.71 -7.46 -0.95
C GLN A 581 14.04 -6.36 0.06
N LEU A 582 13.21 -5.33 0.19
CA LEU A 582 13.40 -4.25 1.16
C LEU A 582 13.45 -4.77 2.60
N GLY A 583 12.69 -5.82 2.93
CA GLY A 583 12.76 -6.51 4.23
C GLY A 583 14.11 -7.17 4.54
N ARG A 584 14.95 -7.43 3.52
CA ARG A 584 16.29 -8.03 3.63
C ARG A 584 17.41 -6.97 3.55
N LEU A 585 17.08 -5.79 3.03
CA LEU A 585 17.96 -4.62 2.97
C LEU A 585 17.94 -3.83 4.27
N ARG A 586 19.07 -3.18 4.56
CA ARG A 586 19.32 -2.30 5.70
C ARG A 586 19.54 -0.88 5.18
N TYR A 587 19.08 0.10 5.94
CA TYR A 587 19.29 1.51 5.61
C TYR A 587 20.79 1.85 5.63
N GLY A 588 21.33 2.20 4.47
CA GLY A 588 22.77 2.38 4.22
C GLY A 588 23.45 1.26 3.43
N ASP A 589 22.74 0.24 2.97
CA ASP A 589 23.24 -0.69 1.96
C ASP A 589 23.46 0.01 0.60
N ALA A 590 24.26 -0.59 -0.29
CA ALA A 590 24.47 -0.07 -1.64
C ALA A 590 23.17 0.07 -2.46
N ALA A 591 22.22 -0.86 -2.30
CA ALA A 591 20.89 -0.83 -2.96
C ALA A 591 19.81 -0.05 -2.18
N LEU A 592 20.13 0.42 -0.96
CA LEU A 592 19.24 1.25 -0.13
C LEU A 592 20.08 2.26 0.69
N PRO A 593 20.78 3.20 0.02
CA PRO A 593 21.75 4.08 0.65
C PRO A 593 21.08 5.06 1.63
N ARG A 594 21.89 5.77 2.42
CA ARG A 594 21.38 6.81 3.32
C ARG A 594 21.00 8.06 2.56
N ILE A 595 19.85 8.64 2.89
CA ILE A 595 19.31 9.84 2.24
C ILE A 595 20.24 11.03 2.47
N ARG A 596 20.69 11.25 3.72
CA ARG A 596 21.63 12.33 4.10
C ARG A 596 21.22 13.72 3.56
N GLY A 597 19.93 14.03 3.58
CA GLY A 597 19.40 15.30 3.07
C GLY A 597 19.29 15.41 1.54
N ARG A 598 19.71 14.40 0.76
CA ARG A 598 19.46 14.35 -0.69
C ARG A 598 17.96 14.25 -0.96
N ARG A 599 17.51 14.84 -2.06
CA ARG A 599 16.10 14.94 -2.44
C ARG A 599 15.80 14.32 -3.82
N LEU A 600 16.83 13.82 -4.50
CA LEU A 600 16.75 13.24 -5.83
C LEU A 600 17.30 11.80 -5.81
N PHE A 601 16.46 10.84 -6.20
CA PHE A 601 16.78 9.43 -6.28
C PHE A 601 16.15 8.79 -7.50
N LYS A 602 16.77 7.73 -7.98
CA LYS A 602 16.23 6.78 -8.94
C LYS A 602 15.98 5.45 -8.23
N LEU A 603 14.85 4.81 -8.52
CA LEU A 603 14.56 3.43 -8.16
C LEU A 603 14.58 2.60 -9.45
N SER A 604 15.53 1.70 -9.55
CA SER A 604 15.63 0.71 -10.64
C SER A 604 15.52 -0.71 -10.09
N LEU A 605 15.66 -1.72 -10.94
CA LEU A 605 15.81 -3.13 -10.51
C LEU A 605 17.05 -3.37 -9.61
N ARG A 606 18.02 -2.45 -9.58
CA ARG A 606 19.21 -2.51 -8.71
C ARG A 606 19.01 -1.86 -7.34
N GLY A 607 17.90 -1.15 -7.15
CA GLY A 607 17.56 -0.44 -5.90
C GLY A 607 17.59 1.07 -6.05
N PHE A 608 17.80 1.75 -4.92
CA PHE A 608 17.82 3.19 -4.83
C PHE A 608 19.21 3.76 -5.15
N GLU A 609 19.31 4.54 -6.21
CA GLU A 609 20.51 5.25 -6.65
C GLU A 609 20.30 6.75 -6.46
N PRO A 610 21.09 7.46 -5.63
CA PRO A 610 21.00 8.91 -5.50
C PRO A 610 21.43 9.62 -6.79
N ILE A 611 20.78 10.73 -7.12
CA ILE A 611 21.17 11.59 -8.25
C ILE A 611 21.77 12.87 -7.68
N ASP A 612 23.10 12.99 -7.74
CA ASP A 612 23.82 14.15 -7.22
C ASP A 612 23.84 15.27 -8.29
N VAL A 613 22.81 16.12 -8.26
CA VAL A 613 22.63 17.31 -9.12
C VAL A 613 21.82 18.39 -8.37
N GLU A 614 22.11 19.67 -8.62
CA GLU A 614 21.29 20.79 -8.14
C GLU A 614 19.94 20.79 -8.87
N TYR A 615 18.84 20.94 -8.12
CA TYR A 615 17.48 20.96 -8.67
C TYR A 615 16.69 22.18 -8.17
N ASP A 616 16.04 22.87 -9.11
CA ASP A 616 15.16 24.00 -8.88
C ASP A 616 13.75 23.67 -9.41
N ARG A 617 12.69 23.96 -8.65
CA ARG A 617 11.32 23.59 -9.05
C ARG A 617 10.81 24.31 -10.30
N ALA A 618 11.31 25.50 -10.62
CA ALA A 618 10.92 26.27 -11.79
C ALA A 618 11.83 26.01 -13.00
N ARG A 619 13.10 25.65 -12.76
CA ARG A 619 14.14 25.50 -13.81
C ARG A 619 14.55 24.06 -14.11
N GLY A 620 14.20 23.09 -13.25
CA GLY A 620 14.63 21.70 -13.34
C GLY A 620 16.04 21.48 -12.78
N ALA A 621 16.67 20.36 -13.16
CA ALA A 621 18.04 20.05 -12.75
C ALA A 621 19.10 20.83 -13.55
N SER A 622 20.09 21.40 -12.85
CA SER A 622 21.24 22.06 -13.45
C SER A 622 22.29 21.02 -13.85
N LEU A 623 22.23 20.51 -15.08
CA LEU A 623 23.09 19.42 -15.54
C LEU A 623 24.60 19.74 -15.53
N VAL A 624 24.99 21.02 -15.46
CA VAL A 624 26.38 21.46 -15.21
C VAL A 624 26.91 20.96 -13.85
N THR A 625 26.02 20.85 -12.87
CA THR A 625 26.33 20.38 -11.52
C THR A 625 26.28 18.86 -11.38
N TYR A 626 25.80 18.12 -12.40
CA TYR A 626 25.67 16.67 -12.34
C TYR A 626 27.00 16.00 -12.02
N ARG A 627 26.98 15.06 -11.08
CA ARG A 627 28.10 14.16 -10.78
C ARG A 627 27.59 12.72 -10.80
N PRO A 628 28.23 11.81 -11.56
CA PRO A 628 27.92 10.39 -11.49
C PRO A 628 28.06 9.90 -10.04
N TYR A 629 27.00 9.33 -9.48
CA TYR A 629 27.02 8.86 -8.11
C TYR A 629 28.07 7.76 -7.93
N ARG A 630 28.98 7.97 -6.99
CA ARG A 630 29.98 6.96 -6.59
C ARG A 630 29.62 6.46 -5.18
N PRO A 631 29.30 5.15 -5.01
CA PRO A 631 29.06 4.59 -3.68
C PRO A 631 30.32 4.73 -2.81
N GLU A 632 30.13 4.97 -1.51
CA GLU A 632 31.25 5.12 -0.57
C GLU A 632 32.06 3.82 -0.42
N PRO A 633 33.36 3.89 -0.06
CA PRO A 633 34.20 2.70 0.10
C PRO A 633 33.62 1.64 1.04
N ALA A 634 33.01 2.06 2.16
CA ALA A 634 32.35 1.14 3.11
C ALA A 634 31.07 0.47 2.56
N SER A 635 30.54 0.96 1.43
CA SER A 635 29.48 0.31 0.65
C SER A 635 30.02 -0.41 -0.60
N ALA A 636 31.26 -0.15 -1.00
CA ALA A 636 31.92 -0.78 -2.15
C ALA A 636 32.30 -2.25 -1.88
N ASP A 637 32.49 -2.66 -0.63
CA ASP A 637 32.61 -4.09 -0.27
C ASP A 637 31.31 -4.89 -0.53
N ALA A 638 30.19 -4.19 -0.78
CA ALA A 638 28.93 -4.74 -1.26
C ALA A 638 28.70 -4.54 -2.78
N ALA A 639 29.71 -4.09 -3.55
CA ALA A 639 29.63 -3.85 -4.99
C ALA A 639 29.09 -5.00 -5.86
N PRO A 640 29.22 -6.30 -5.52
CA PRO A 640 28.58 -7.36 -6.30
C PRO A 640 27.04 -7.22 -6.43
N LEU A 641 26.38 -6.47 -5.54
CA LEU A 641 24.94 -6.19 -5.62
C LEU A 641 24.59 -5.04 -6.59
N LEU A 642 25.52 -4.13 -6.89
CA LEU A 642 25.26 -2.92 -7.70
C LEU A 642 25.09 -3.21 -9.20
N HIS A 643 25.30 -4.44 -9.64
CA HIS A 643 25.30 -4.81 -11.07
C HIS A 643 24.21 -5.81 -11.47
N ARG A 644 23.49 -6.41 -10.51
CA ARG A 644 22.40 -7.38 -10.77
C ARG A 644 21.06 -6.87 -10.27
N ASP A 645 19.96 -7.37 -10.83
CA ASP A 645 18.62 -7.14 -10.28
C ASP A 645 18.55 -7.75 -8.87
N VAL A 646 18.15 -6.94 -7.88
CA VAL A 646 18.05 -7.38 -6.48
C VAL A 646 16.95 -8.44 -6.31
N ALA A 647 15.99 -8.51 -7.22
CA ALA A 647 14.99 -9.57 -7.29
C ALA A 647 15.54 -10.92 -7.83
N GLU A 648 16.71 -10.95 -8.49
CA GLU A 648 17.35 -12.19 -8.95
C GLU A 648 18.31 -12.82 -7.94
N LEU A 649 18.52 -12.19 -6.78
CA LEU A 649 19.43 -12.69 -5.75
C LEU A 649 18.86 -13.94 -5.08
N THR A 650 19.61 -15.04 -5.16
CA THR A 650 19.26 -16.31 -4.53
C THR A 650 19.39 -16.26 -3.01
N ASP A 651 18.70 -17.15 -2.29
CA ASP A 651 18.80 -17.24 -0.83
C ASP A 651 20.19 -17.66 -0.32
N GLU A 652 21.07 -18.14 -1.19
CA GLU A 652 22.48 -18.42 -0.87
C GLU A 652 23.31 -17.13 -0.94
N GLU A 653 23.10 -16.30 -1.95
CA GLU A 653 23.71 -14.97 -2.08
C GLU A 653 23.28 -14.04 -0.93
N TRP A 654 22.00 -14.07 -0.56
CA TRP A 654 21.49 -13.34 0.62
C TRP A 654 22.13 -13.81 1.93
N ARG A 655 22.26 -15.12 2.15
CA ARG A 655 22.95 -15.65 3.34
C ARG A 655 24.44 -15.27 3.36
N ALA A 656 25.11 -15.30 2.22
CA ALA A 656 26.50 -14.86 2.10
C ALA A 656 26.66 -13.36 2.42
N LEU A 657 25.71 -12.52 2.00
CA LEU A 657 25.68 -11.10 2.35
C LEU A 657 25.49 -10.87 3.86
N GLU A 658 24.59 -11.63 4.50
CA GLU A 658 24.37 -11.57 5.94
C GLU A 658 25.61 -11.99 6.75
N GLU A 659 26.31 -13.05 6.33
CA GLU A 659 27.52 -13.51 7.02
C GLU A 659 28.69 -12.53 6.84
N ARG A 660 28.85 -11.91 5.65
CA ARG A 660 29.80 -10.79 5.44
C ARG A 660 29.50 -9.61 6.37
N ARG A 661 28.22 -9.26 6.58
CA ARG A 661 27.82 -8.20 7.53
C ARG A 661 28.09 -8.57 8.99
N ARG A 662 28.06 -9.86 9.33
CA ARG A 662 28.35 -10.37 10.68
C ARG A 662 29.84 -10.31 10.98
N THR A 663 30.67 -10.76 10.03
CA THR A 663 32.13 -10.70 10.14
C THR A 663 32.64 -9.26 10.17
N ALA A 664 32.16 -8.37 9.30
CA ALA A 664 32.53 -6.94 9.28
C ALA A 664 32.16 -6.14 10.55
N ARG A 665 31.26 -6.65 11.40
CA ARG A 665 30.96 -6.07 12.73
C ARG A 665 31.91 -6.51 13.84
N THR A 666 32.77 -7.47 13.57
CA THR A 666 33.82 -7.89 14.50
C THR A 666 35.07 -7.10 14.14
N PRO A 667 35.58 -6.21 15.01
CA PRO A 667 36.89 -5.60 14.74
C PRO A 667 37.93 -6.72 14.63
N PRO A 668 38.95 -6.59 13.75
CA PRO A 668 40.07 -7.52 13.77
C PRO A 668 40.68 -7.53 15.18
N ARG A 669 40.93 -8.74 15.69
CA ARG A 669 41.51 -8.97 17.03
C ARG A 669 42.98 -8.57 17.08
#